data_AF-A0A835N1A7-F1
#
_entry.id   AF-A0A835N1A7-F1
#
_cell.length_a   1.000
_cell.length_b   1.000
_cell.length_c   1.000
_cell.angle_alpha   90.00
_cell.angle_beta   90.00
_cell.angle_gamma   90.00
#
_symmetry.space_group_name_H-M   'P 1'
#
loop_
_entity.id
_entity.type
_entity.pdbx_description
1 polymer ?
#
loop_
_entity_poly.entity_id
_entity_poly.type
_entity_poly.pdbx_seq_one_letter_code
_entity_poly.pdbx_strand_id
1 'polypeptide(L)'
;MGFSVALRCYLPVESSLHSSKFSPRFNLKQNRLAFLTTSNIESPLQIVKSISNNMNSSINENGATEPARVLLERLFAQTLKLEEQMSRDSRLPEDVQPVVNLEILESDLLALLKALKKKEEELQDAGRNVFLEHSRLNQAKEELEKRENEITAAFSKHEKLEGELKQANLNLASQAGEIEYLKLQLKEKEQDIASACSALSLKEDEMDKMKADLQKKSEEAARIDSELKYKAQLLSQASEVVKRQETELQGLQMLIQVKEEELEVSMNLRKFEEEKLYVVEANLENQTREWLLMREELNKLAKEASKQVGDTNEALEDFGRVYRLLADVRSELIASQKSLTFSRKQMEEQEQLLQRQLAELEEQRKSVMSYLTSLKNAKIEVESERVKLRTAEARNKELERDLSMEKELVEELQKELEKEKSSLEQAIEKTSFLQQELHQKNTEFGEMQHLLQVKESDLVEAKLDIQTLKSEQASLQLVLEEKDLQLFDSRKNLDEVNQEVVELRMLMSGKEEQLVQATTMIKEKEEHVQVMQDELNDTRVKVTEAESVVERIVELTNELVISIKDQNELRQSDNMTLEFIQQQLDEPSDDFRLRKKQYETELKFSRESLRVKEMEVLAAQRALTIKDEELKTVLERLDTREKELKRLKQEAVEDANDLRKLYSLAQERIGETCVGDLAIEKLKLEAAQLEVEAATSALQKLAEMSRELLNKTSLSIEADADFLMQNGSVPGLALLENNECFKEVKTEVVRLSSLTEQLLQDAGITAGAD
;
A
#
# COMPACT_ATOMS: atom_id res chain seq x y z
N MET A 1 26.90 -36.94 -36.92
CA MET A 1 28.01 -35.96 -36.89
C MET A 1 27.85 -35.15 -35.62
N GLY A 2 28.92 -34.88 -34.88
CA GLY A 2 28.82 -34.16 -33.60
C GLY A 2 29.40 -32.76 -33.69
N PHE A 3 28.77 -31.83 -32.98
CA PHE A 3 29.43 -30.64 -32.43
C PHE A 3 28.91 -30.43 -31.01
N SER A 4 29.83 -30.13 -30.10
CA SER A 4 29.63 -29.88 -28.69
C SER A 4 30.40 -28.61 -28.29
N VAL A 5 30.24 -28.15 -27.04
CA VAL A 5 31.09 -27.15 -26.34
C VAL A 5 30.78 -25.69 -26.74
N ALA A 6 30.59 -24.73 -25.83
CA ALA A 6 30.25 -24.77 -24.39
C ALA A 6 29.77 -23.39 -23.92
N LEU A 7 29.01 -23.35 -22.81
CA LEU A 7 28.87 -22.15 -21.98
C LEU A 7 29.60 -22.38 -20.65
N ARG A 8 30.35 -21.35 -20.21
CA ARG A 8 31.30 -21.43 -19.11
C ARG A 8 30.65 -20.90 -17.83
N CYS A 9 30.69 -21.68 -16.75
CA CYS A 9 30.26 -21.24 -15.42
C CYS A 9 31.12 -20.08 -14.91
N TYR A 10 30.54 -19.17 -14.12
CA TYR A 10 31.20 -18.59 -12.94
C TYR A 10 30.17 -18.16 -11.87
N LEU A 11 30.43 -18.57 -10.64
CA LEU A 11 29.76 -18.12 -9.41
C LEU A 11 30.28 -16.73 -9.00
N PRO A 12 29.51 -15.91 -8.28
CA PRO A 12 30.05 -14.79 -7.52
C PRO A 12 30.63 -15.27 -6.17
N VAL A 13 31.84 -14.83 -5.85
CA VAL A 13 32.45 -14.96 -4.52
C VAL A 13 32.57 -13.58 -3.91
N GLU A 14 32.33 -13.48 -2.60
CA GLU A 14 32.46 -12.26 -1.81
C GLU A 14 33.90 -11.72 -1.79
N SER A 15 34.07 -10.40 -1.71
CA SER A 15 34.79 -9.71 -0.60
C SER A 15 35.49 -8.39 -0.99
N SER A 16 35.24 -7.39 -0.13
CA SER A 16 36.17 -6.33 0.33
C SER A 16 36.96 -5.41 -0.63
N LEU A 17 36.67 -4.11 -0.48
CA LEU A 17 37.65 -3.01 -0.29
C LEU A 17 38.79 -2.82 -1.32
N HIS A 18 38.68 -1.78 -2.14
CA HIS A 18 39.59 -0.63 -1.97
C HIS A 18 39.05 0.70 -2.50
N SER A 19 39.48 1.76 -1.84
CA SER A 19 39.27 3.18 -2.15
C SER A 19 39.65 3.60 -3.59
N SER A 20 38.79 4.39 -4.25
CA SER A 20 39.22 5.31 -5.31
C SER A 20 38.38 6.58 -5.32
N LYS A 21 39.06 7.74 -5.43
CA LYS A 21 38.44 9.07 -5.45
C LYS A 21 37.96 9.40 -6.87
N PHE A 22 36.66 9.43 -7.14
CA PHE A 22 36.12 10.19 -8.27
C PHE A 22 34.74 10.76 -7.98
N SER A 23 34.65 12.10 -7.96
CA SER A 23 33.39 12.83 -7.93
C SER A 23 32.83 12.99 -9.35
N PRO A 24 31.62 12.53 -9.67
CA PRO A 24 30.94 12.94 -10.89
C PRO A 24 30.30 14.32 -10.65
N ARG A 25 30.65 15.30 -11.49
CA ARG A 25 29.96 16.60 -11.55
C ARG A 25 28.53 16.38 -12.03
N PHE A 26 27.53 16.61 -11.18
CA PHE A 26 26.15 16.72 -11.63
C PHE A 26 25.85 18.14 -12.12
N ASN A 27 25.57 18.27 -13.42
CA ASN A 27 24.98 19.46 -14.00
C ASN A 27 23.51 19.57 -13.58
N LEU A 28 23.22 20.31 -12.50
CA LEU A 28 21.84 20.65 -12.15
C LEU A 28 21.47 21.99 -12.81
N LYS A 29 20.55 21.95 -13.77
CA LYS A 29 19.93 23.17 -14.33
C LYS A 29 19.10 23.85 -13.23
N GLN A 30 19.62 24.89 -12.60
CA GLN A 30 18.83 25.78 -11.77
C GLN A 30 17.93 26.65 -12.64
N ASN A 31 16.61 26.44 -12.56
CA ASN A 31 15.67 27.47 -12.98
C ASN A 31 15.80 28.67 -12.03
N ARG A 32 16.26 29.80 -12.56
CA ARG A 32 16.28 31.06 -11.82
C ARG A 32 14.84 31.53 -11.54
N LEU A 33 14.38 31.35 -10.32
CA LEU A 33 13.39 32.23 -9.70
C LEU A 33 14.16 33.22 -8.82
N ALA A 34 14.08 34.50 -9.19
CA ALA A 34 14.80 35.56 -8.52
C ALA A 34 14.13 35.88 -7.18
N PHE A 35 14.77 35.46 -6.08
CA PHE A 35 14.49 36.04 -4.78
C PHE A 35 15.36 37.27 -4.56
N LEU A 36 14.70 38.35 -4.14
CA LEU A 36 15.33 39.64 -3.85
C LEU A 36 16.36 39.47 -2.74
N THR A 37 17.62 39.72 -3.05
CA THR A 37 18.65 39.97 -2.05
C THR A 37 18.31 41.27 -1.32
N THR A 38 17.71 41.17 -0.13
CA THR A 38 17.66 42.30 0.80
C THR A 38 19.09 42.64 1.21
N SER A 39 19.54 43.81 0.77
CA SER A 39 20.86 44.39 0.97
C SER A 39 21.41 44.21 2.38
N ASN A 40 22.71 43.93 2.47
CA ASN A 40 23.51 44.30 3.64
C ASN A 40 23.28 45.80 3.93
N ILE A 41 22.64 46.11 5.05
CA ILE A 41 22.60 47.46 5.59
C ILE A 41 23.74 47.58 6.60
N GLU A 42 24.95 47.68 6.08
CA GLU A 42 26.00 48.45 6.76
C GLU A 42 25.69 49.93 6.52
N SER A 43 24.99 50.57 7.44
CA SER A 43 24.89 52.03 7.48
C SER A 43 24.72 52.51 8.93
N PRO A 44 25.13 53.76 9.25
CA PRO A 44 25.72 54.04 10.54
C PRO A 44 24.71 54.51 11.60
N LEU A 45 25.09 54.33 12.88
CA LEU A 45 24.51 55.05 14.02
C LEU A 45 24.84 56.55 13.95
N GLN A 46 24.16 57.26 13.05
CA GLN A 46 23.88 58.69 13.17
C GLN A 46 22.50 58.86 13.81
N ILE A 47 22.35 59.94 14.61
CA ILE A 47 21.23 60.18 15.54
C ILE A 47 21.39 59.30 16.80
N VAL A 48 21.67 59.82 18.00
CA VAL A 48 21.50 61.19 18.53
C VAL A 48 22.84 61.82 18.91
N LYS A 49 23.27 62.87 18.19
CA LYS A 49 24.36 63.77 18.60
C LYS A 49 23.83 65.19 18.73
N SER A 50 22.83 65.37 19.59
CA SER A 50 22.07 66.62 19.73
C SER A 50 21.47 66.82 21.13
N ILE A 51 22.30 66.69 22.17
CA ILE A 51 22.07 67.33 23.48
C ILE A 51 23.33 68.14 23.83
N SER A 52 23.57 69.20 23.07
CA SER A 52 24.62 70.19 23.35
C SER A 52 24.26 71.60 22.81
N ASN A 53 22.98 71.84 22.52
CA ASN A 53 22.45 73.12 22.03
C ASN A 53 21.20 73.52 22.83
N ASN A 54 21.33 73.57 24.16
CA ASN A 54 20.39 74.33 25.00
C ASN A 54 20.98 74.77 26.36
N MET A 55 22.31 74.77 26.50
CA MET A 55 22.99 75.57 27.54
C MET A 55 23.19 77.02 27.04
N ASN A 56 22.09 77.63 26.62
CA ASN A 56 21.93 79.08 26.68
C ASN A 56 21.58 79.47 28.12
N SER A 57 22.37 79.02 29.09
CA SER A 57 22.42 79.65 30.41
C SER A 57 23.03 81.03 30.18
N SER A 58 22.18 82.02 30.00
CA SER A 58 22.59 83.40 29.79
C SER A 58 23.38 83.87 31.00
N ILE A 59 24.72 83.78 30.92
CA ILE A 59 25.63 84.56 31.76
C ILE A 59 25.51 86.00 31.28
N ASN A 60 24.36 86.62 31.62
CA ASN A 60 24.07 88.00 31.32
C ASN A 60 24.72 88.87 32.40
N GLU A 61 26.06 88.83 32.48
CA GLU A 61 26.86 89.82 33.20
C GLU A 61 26.85 91.17 32.44
N ASN A 62 25.65 91.69 32.16
CA ASN A 62 25.40 93.02 31.62
C ASN A 62 24.27 93.73 32.40
N GLY A 63 24.12 93.42 33.68
CA GLY A 63 23.55 94.37 34.63
C GLY A 63 24.65 95.36 35.01
N ALA A 64 24.50 96.64 34.66
CA ALA A 64 25.51 97.69 34.84
C ALA A 64 25.85 97.94 36.31
N THR A 65 26.76 97.14 36.86
CA THR A 65 27.30 97.24 38.22
C THR A 65 28.73 96.73 38.15
N GLU A 66 29.68 97.49 38.69
CA GLU A 66 31.08 97.11 38.62
C GLU A 66 31.32 95.75 39.29
N PRO A 67 32.19 94.89 38.73
CA PRO A 67 32.46 93.58 39.33
C PRO A 67 32.86 93.75 40.79
N ALA A 68 32.35 92.91 41.69
CA ALA A 68 32.68 92.98 43.12
C ALA A 68 34.21 92.98 43.37
N ARG A 69 34.97 92.31 42.50
CA ARG A 69 36.44 92.37 42.44
C ARG A 69 36.99 93.78 42.19
N VAL A 70 36.46 94.51 41.21
CA VAL A 70 36.90 95.87 40.86
C VAL A 70 36.52 96.87 41.96
N LEU A 71 35.35 96.68 42.59
CA LEU A 71 34.94 97.43 43.79
C LEU A 71 35.87 97.15 44.97
N LEU A 72 36.29 95.90 45.19
CA LEU A 72 37.29 95.53 46.19
C LEU A 72 38.63 96.24 45.91
N GLU A 73 39.13 96.12 44.67
CA GLU A 73 40.39 96.73 44.22
C GLU A 73 40.35 98.27 44.36
N ARG A 74 39.21 98.91 44.10
CA ARG A 74 39.01 100.36 44.31
C ARG A 74 38.95 100.74 45.79
N LEU A 75 38.24 99.99 46.63
CA LEU A 75 38.20 100.21 48.09
C LEU A 75 39.58 100.06 48.73
N PHE A 76 40.36 99.04 48.33
CA PHE A 76 41.75 98.90 48.77
C PHE A 76 42.58 100.12 48.36
N ALA A 77 42.46 100.59 47.11
CA ALA A 77 43.18 101.76 46.62
C ALA A 77 42.75 103.10 47.28
N GLN A 78 41.50 103.23 47.73
CA GLN A 78 41.03 104.41 48.48
C GLN A 78 41.41 104.36 49.96
N THR A 79 41.31 103.19 50.59
CA THR A 79 41.77 102.98 51.97
C THR A 79 43.26 103.30 52.08
N LEU A 80 44.09 102.84 51.14
CA LEU A 80 45.51 103.18 51.08
C LEU A 80 45.76 104.69 50.92
N LYS A 81 44.94 105.41 50.14
CA LYS A 81 45.05 106.87 50.00
C LYS A 81 44.65 107.63 51.27
N LEU A 82 43.64 107.15 52.00
CA LEU A 82 43.26 107.69 53.31
C LEU A 82 44.36 107.43 54.36
N GLU A 83 44.95 106.24 54.34
CA GLU A 83 46.09 105.86 55.19
C GLU A 83 47.34 106.73 54.89
N GLU A 84 47.64 106.98 53.62
CA GLU A 84 48.73 107.85 53.16
C GLU A 84 48.48 109.35 53.46
N GLN A 85 47.20 109.77 53.54
CA GLN A 85 46.80 111.11 53.98
C GLN A 85 46.90 111.30 55.51
N MET A 86 46.61 110.27 56.32
CA MET A 86 46.71 110.34 57.78
C MET A 86 48.14 110.15 58.34
N SER A 87 49.11 109.79 57.50
CA SER A 87 50.49 109.46 57.91
C SER A 87 51.56 110.53 57.57
N ARG A 88 51.15 111.76 57.21
CA ARG A 88 52.06 112.91 56.99
C ARG A 88 51.75 114.12 57.90
N ASP A 89 52.72 114.49 58.73
CA ASP A 89 52.62 115.64 59.64
C ASP A 89 52.80 117.02 58.96
N SER A 90 51.77 117.86 59.09
CA SER A 90 51.83 119.34 59.23
C SER A 90 52.42 120.23 58.10
N ARG A 91 51.54 120.89 57.33
CA ARG A 91 51.34 122.37 57.29
C ARG A 91 50.18 122.74 56.33
N LEU A 92 49.35 123.70 56.78
CA LEU A 92 48.08 124.25 56.22
C LEU A 92 48.10 124.67 54.72
N PRO A 93 46.94 124.87 54.04
CA PRO A 93 45.63 125.27 54.59
C PRO A 93 44.37 124.50 54.11
N GLU A 94 43.20 124.99 54.55
CA GLU A 94 41.83 124.61 54.11
C GLU A 94 41.72 124.44 52.57
N ASP A 95 40.96 123.51 52.00
CA ASP A 95 39.53 123.25 52.27
C ASP A 95 39.02 121.88 51.69
N VAL A 96 37.87 121.39 52.16
CA VAL A 96 36.99 120.33 51.57
C VAL A 96 37.48 118.86 51.42
N GLN A 97 38.78 118.52 51.36
CA GLN A 97 39.18 117.16 50.90
C GLN A 97 38.90 115.91 51.78
N PRO A 98 38.89 115.91 53.14
CA PRO A 98 38.75 114.67 53.91
C PRO A 98 37.35 114.03 53.86
N VAL A 99 36.30 114.86 53.88
CA VAL A 99 34.90 114.40 53.93
C VAL A 99 34.50 113.68 52.64
N VAL A 100 34.90 114.24 51.49
CA VAL A 100 34.62 113.68 50.17
C VAL A 100 35.30 112.30 50.01
N ASN A 101 36.52 112.12 50.53
CA ASN A 101 37.20 110.82 50.49
C ASN A 101 36.48 109.74 51.35
N LEU A 102 35.88 110.14 52.47
CA LEU A 102 35.15 109.21 53.35
C LEU A 102 33.77 108.84 52.77
N GLU A 103 33.06 109.81 52.20
CA GLU A 103 31.75 109.63 51.55
C GLU A 103 31.86 108.76 50.27
N ILE A 104 32.95 108.90 49.51
CA ILE A 104 33.26 107.99 48.38
C ILE A 104 33.57 106.58 48.88
N LEU A 105 34.35 106.43 49.95
CA LEU A 105 34.67 105.11 50.53
C LEU A 105 33.41 104.41 51.06
N GLU A 106 32.51 105.14 51.74
CA GLU A 106 31.23 104.63 52.21
C GLU A 106 30.32 104.23 51.04
N SER A 107 30.25 105.05 49.99
CA SER A 107 29.52 104.75 48.75
C SER A 107 30.04 103.48 48.07
N ASP A 108 31.36 103.31 48.00
CA ASP A 108 31.99 102.12 47.43
C ASP A 108 31.81 100.87 48.30
N LEU A 109 31.75 101.02 49.62
CA LEU A 109 31.50 99.92 50.56
C LEU A 109 30.04 99.46 50.49
N LEU A 110 29.09 100.39 50.39
CA LEU A 110 27.68 100.10 50.12
C LEU A 110 27.48 99.46 48.73
N ALA A 111 28.20 99.94 47.71
CA ALA A 111 28.20 99.33 46.37
C ALA A 111 28.77 97.91 46.39
N LEU A 112 29.88 97.68 47.11
CA LEU A 112 30.47 96.36 47.27
C LEU A 112 29.52 95.41 48.02
N LEU A 113 28.91 95.82 49.14
CA LEU A 113 27.95 94.99 49.86
C LEU A 113 26.75 94.61 48.98
N LYS A 114 26.24 95.55 48.18
CA LYS A 114 25.17 95.29 47.20
C LYS A 114 25.61 94.33 46.10
N ALA A 115 26.84 94.44 45.60
CA ALA A 115 27.40 93.55 44.59
C ALA A 115 27.69 92.14 45.14
N LEU A 116 28.21 92.03 46.37
CA LEU A 116 28.45 90.76 47.06
C LEU A 116 27.14 90.05 47.39
N LYS A 117 26.12 90.76 47.89
CA LYS A 117 24.80 90.19 48.14
C LYS A 117 24.15 89.68 46.85
N LYS A 118 24.26 90.43 45.74
CA LYS A 118 23.81 89.98 44.42
C LYS A 118 24.57 88.73 43.96
N LYS A 119 25.88 88.63 44.23
CA LYS A 119 26.67 87.42 43.93
C LYS A 119 26.33 86.23 44.85
N GLU A 120 25.94 86.48 46.10
CA GLU A 120 25.40 85.44 46.99
C GLU A 120 24.06 84.91 46.46
N GLU A 121 23.14 85.79 46.06
CA GLU A 121 21.86 85.43 45.43
C GLU A 121 22.09 84.64 44.13
N GLU A 122 22.98 85.10 43.23
CA GLU A 122 23.39 84.38 42.01
C GLU A 122 24.02 83.00 42.32
N LEU A 123 24.80 82.86 43.39
CA LEU A 123 25.38 81.58 43.82
C LEU A 123 24.34 80.64 44.44
N GLN A 124 23.38 81.16 45.21
CA GLN A 124 22.27 80.36 45.73
C GLN A 124 21.38 79.84 44.59
N ASP A 125 21.11 80.66 43.57
CA ASP A 125 20.36 80.25 42.39
C ASP A 125 21.14 79.28 41.49
N ALA A 126 22.45 79.48 41.34
CA ALA A 126 23.32 78.49 40.69
C ALA A 126 23.32 77.16 41.46
N GLY A 127 23.37 77.18 42.80
CA GLY A 127 23.27 76.00 43.65
C GLY A 127 21.93 75.27 43.51
N ARG A 128 20.81 76.01 43.48
CA ARG A 128 19.47 75.47 43.20
C ARG A 128 19.40 74.82 41.81
N ASN A 129 19.95 75.47 40.77
CA ASN A 129 20.01 74.90 39.43
C ASN A 129 20.88 73.64 39.36
N VAL A 130 22.05 73.61 40.01
CA VAL A 130 22.91 72.41 40.06
C VAL A 130 22.20 71.25 40.76
N PHE A 131 21.43 71.50 41.81
CA PHE A 131 20.63 70.46 42.48
C PHE A 131 19.51 69.92 41.57
N LEU A 132 18.82 70.78 40.82
CA LEU A 132 17.80 70.39 39.84
C LEU A 132 18.41 69.58 38.67
N GLU A 133 19.54 70.01 38.13
CA GLU A 133 20.27 69.28 37.09
C GLU A 133 20.81 67.94 37.59
N HIS A 134 21.30 67.86 38.84
CA HIS A 134 21.70 66.59 39.44
C HIS A 134 20.51 65.64 39.61
N SER A 135 19.35 66.15 40.02
CA SER A 135 18.11 65.36 40.12
C SER A 135 17.65 64.85 38.74
N ARG A 136 17.71 65.69 37.70
CA ARG A 136 17.44 65.31 36.30
C ARG A 136 18.44 64.27 35.79
N LEU A 137 19.72 64.41 36.11
CA LEU A 137 20.76 63.46 35.74
C LEU A 137 20.54 62.09 36.38
N ASN A 138 20.16 62.05 37.65
CA ASN A 138 19.83 60.80 38.35
C ASN A 138 18.60 60.12 37.73
N GLN A 139 17.53 60.87 37.43
CA GLN A 139 16.37 60.34 36.71
C GLN A 139 16.74 59.80 35.32
N ALA A 140 17.55 60.53 34.55
CA ALA A 140 18.03 60.08 33.24
C ALA A 140 18.90 58.82 33.33
N LYS A 141 19.68 58.67 34.40
CA LYS A 141 20.46 57.46 34.68
C LYS A 141 19.56 56.27 34.98
N GLU A 142 18.56 56.43 35.84
CA GLU A 142 17.57 55.38 36.16
C GLU A 142 16.78 54.94 34.92
N GLU A 143 16.38 55.88 34.05
CA GLU A 143 15.75 55.57 32.77
C GLU A 143 16.68 54.80 31.81
N LEU A 144 17.98 55.09 31.83
CA LEU A 144 18.96 54.42 30.96
C LEU A 144 19.26 53.00 31.47
N GLU A 145 19.42 52.82 32.78
CA GLU A 145 19.53 51.51 33.45
C GLU A 145 18.27 50.67 33.21
N LYS A 146 17.07 51.26 33.26
CA LYS A 146 15.83 50.56 32.90
C LYS A 146 15.84 50.10 31.43
N ARG A 147 16.25 50.95 30.49
CA ARG A 147 16.37 50.56 29.07
C ARG A 147 17.41 49.47 28.85
N GLU A 148 18.53 49.49 29.57
CA GLU A 148 19.55 48.44 29.51
C GLU A 148 19.01 47.09 30.00
N ASN A 149 18.23 47.09 31.09
CA ASN A 149 17.51 45.91 31.57
C ASN A 149 16.44 45.41 30.58
N GLU A 150 15.72 46.31 29.90
CA GLU A 150 14.76 45.96 28.84
C GLU A 150 15.47 45.36 27.60
N ILE A 151 16.62 45.92 27.21
CA ILE A 151 17.45 45.44 26.09
C ILE A 151 18.05 44.07 26.37
N THR A 152 18.63 43.85 27.55
CA THR A 152 19.18 42.54 27.95
C THR A 152 18.09 41.47 28.02
N ALA A 153 16.91 41.80 28.57
CA ALA A 153 15.75 40.90 28.55
C ALA A 153 15.24 40.60 27.11
N ALA A 154 15.34 41.56 26.18
CA ALA A 154 15.03 41.34 24.77
C ALA A 154 16.05 40.42 24.08
N PHE A 155 17.35 40.59 24.35
CA PHE A 155 18.40 39.69 23.84
C PHE A 155 18.20 38.25 24.34
N SER A 156 17.95 38.03 25.64
CA SER A 156 17.67 36.68 26.16
C SER A 156 16.40 36.04 25.60
N LYS A 157 15.42 36.83 25.15
CA LYS A 157 14.25 36.31 24.40
C LYS A 157 14.62 35.96 22.96
N HIS A 158 15.42 36.79 22.30
CA HIS A 158 15.88 36.55 20.93
C HIS A 158 16.73 35.28 20.83
N GLU A 159 17.67 35.08 21.76
CA GLU A 159 18.52 33.89 21.82
C GLU A 159 17.71 32.59 22.01
N LYS A 160 16.65 32.62 22.84
CA LYS A 160 15.71 31.50 23.00
C LYS A 160 14.96 31.19 21.70
N LEU A 161 14.39 32.21 21.06
CA LEU A 161 13.69 32.06 19.78
C LEU A 161 14.62 31.57 18.66
N GLU A 162 15.89 32.00 18.66
CA GLU A 162 16.90 31.51 17.71
C GLU A 162 17.23 30.02 17.96
N GLY A 163 17.32 29.61 19.23
CA GLY A 163 17.46 28.20 19.62
C GLY A 163 16.27 27.34 19.19
N GLU A 164 15.05 27.81 19.44
CA GLU A 164 13.80 27.16 19.02
C GLU A 164 13.72 27.05 17.48
N LEU A 165 14.10 28.10 16.75
CA LEU A 165 14.16 28.11 15.28
C LEU A 165 15.18 27.09 14.76
N LYS A 166 16.39 27.03 15.36
CA LYS A 166 17.42 26.04 15.01
C LYS A 166 16.92 24.61 15.23
N GLN A 167 16.27 24.35 16.37
CA GLN A 167 15.70 23.03 16.67
C GLN A 167 14.57 22.66 15.70
N ALA A 168 13.66 23.59 15.40
CA ALA A 168 12.58 23.37 14.42
C ALA A 168 13.15 23.06 13.03
N ASN A 169 14.20 23.75 12.61
CA ASN A 169 14.85 23.52 11.31
C ASN A 169 15.57 22.16 11.26
N LEU A 170 16.19 21.71 12.36
CA LEU A 170 16.74 20.35 12.46
C LEU A 170 15.65 19.28 12.38
N ASN A 171 14.52 19.47 13.06
CA ASN A 171 13.38 18.56 13.01
C ASN A 171 12.79 18.47 11.59
N LEU A 172 12.62 19.61 10.91
CA LEU A 172 12.17 19.66 9.51
C LEU A 172 13.15 18.98 8.55
N ALA A 173 14.47 19.12 8.78
CA ALA A 173 15.48 18.43 7.99
C ALA A 173 15.44 16.90 8.19
N SER A 174 15.20 16.41 9.42
CA SER A 174 14.98 14.98 9.69
C SER A 174 13.75 14.46 8.94
N GLN A 175 12.62 15.15 9.08
CA GLN A 175 11.36 14.79 8.41
C GLN A 175 11.50 14.80 6.88
N ALA A 176 12.25 15.76 6.31
CA ALA A 176 12.54 15.77 4.87
C ALA A 176 13.35 14.54 4.43
N GLY A 177 14.35 14.12 5.22
CA GLY A 177 15.11 12.90 4.98
C GLY A 177 14.27 11.62 5.08
N GLU A 178 13.39 11.54 6.08
CA GLU A 178 12.42 10.44 6.23
C GLU A 178 11.46 10.36 5.03
N ILE A 179 10.96 11.50 4.55
CA ILE A 179 10.11 11.58 3.35
C ILE A 179 10.86 11.13 2.09
N GLU A 180 12.13 11.52 1.91
CA GLU A 180 12.94 11.04 0.79
C GLU A 180 13.21 9.52 0.85
N TYR A 181 13.45 8.99 2.04
CA TYR A 181 13.62 7.55 2.26
C TYR A 181 12.34 6.76 1.94
N LEU A 182 11.18 7.18 2.45
CA LEU A 182 9.88 6.56 2.14
C LEU A 182 9.55 6.65 0.64
N LYS A 183 9.91 7.76 -0.01
CA LYS A 183 9.75 7.94 -1.46
C LYS A 183 10.68 7.02 -2.28
N LEU A 184 11.83 6.63 -1.74
CA LEU A 184 12.70 5.63 -2.35
C LEU A 184 12.08 4.22 -2.25
N GLN A 185 11.63 3.82 -1.06
CA GLN A 185 10.93 2.54 -0.86
C GLN A 185 9.68 2.42 -1.74
N LEU A 186 8.90 3.50 -1.87
CA LEU A 186 7.67 3.50 -2.68
C LEU A 186 7.98 3.24 -4.17
N LYS A 187 9.06 3.81 -4.70
CA LYS A 187 9.53 3.54 -6.07
C LYS A 187 10.03 2.11 -6.26
N GLU A 188 10.73 1.56 -5.27
CA GLU A 188 11.15 0.16 -5.27
C GLU A 188 9.92 -0.76 -5.34
N LYS A 189 8.88 -0.48 -4.53
CA LYS A 189 7.61 -1.21 -4.57
C LYS A 189 6.81 -1.02 -5.86
N GLU A 190 6.80 0.17 -6.46
CA GLU A 190 6.22 0.38 -7.79
C GLU A 190 6.94 -0.46 -8.86
N GLN A 191 8.27 -0.59 -8.78
CA GLN A 191 9.06 -1.43 -9.69
C GLN A 191 8.83 -2.93 -9.47
N ASP A 192 8.74 -3.38 -8.21
CA ASP A 192 8.36 -4.75 -7.85
C ASP A 192 6.97 -5.10 -8.44
N ILE A 193 5.99 -4.21 -8.23
CA ILE A 193 4.61 -4.37 -8.74
C ILE A 193 4.61 -4.42 -10.28
N ALA A 194 5.31 -3.52 -10.96
CA ALA A 194 5.41 -3.53 -12.42
C ALA A 194 6.01 -4.85 -12.96
N SER A 195 7.00 -5.39 -12.27
CA SER A 195 7.63 -6.67 -12.61
C SER A 195 6.67 -7.85 -12.35
N ALA A 196 5.95 -7.84 -11.24
CA ALA A 196 4.93 -8.84 -10.90
C ALA A 196 3.75 -8.83 -11.88
N CYS A 197 3.24 -7.65 -12.26
CA CYS A 197 2.19 -7.51 -13.28
C CYS A 197 2.64 -8.04 -14.64
N SER A 198 3.89 -7.79 -15.03
CA SER A 198 4.47 -8.32 -16.28
C SER A 198 4.56 -9.84 -16.26
N ALA A 199 4.95 -10.43 -15.12
CA ALA A 199 4.99 -11.89 -14.94
C ALA A 199 3.59 -12.52 -14.92
N LEU A 200 2.59 -11.85 -14.32
CA LEU A 200 1.20 -12.28 -14.35
C LEU A 200 0.60 -12.25 -15.75
N SER A 201 0.84 -11.18 -16.54
CA SER A 201 0.40 -11.10 -17.93
C SER A 201 0.96 -12.26 -18.78
N LEU A 202 2.24 -12.60 -18.59
CA LEU A 202 2.86 -13.75 -19.27
C LEU A 202 2.23 -15.09 -18.86
N LYS A 203 1.79 -15.22 -17.60
CA LYS A 203 1.06 -16.42 -17.13
C LYS A 203 -0.38 -16.47 -17.63
N GLU A 204 -1.02 -15.32 -17.84
CA GLU A 204 -2.33 -15.23 -18.50
C GLU A 204 -2.25 -15.69 -19.97
N ASP A 205 -1.25 -15.22 -20.72
CA ASP A 205 -0.96 -15.68 -22.09
C ASP A 205 -0.69 -17.20 -22.16
N GLU A 206 0.09 -17.75 -21.21
CA GLU A 206 0.31 -19.20 -21.10
C GLU A 206 -0.99 -19.98 -20.82
N MET A 207 -1.86 -19.47 -19.93
CA MET A 207 -3.14 -20.10 -19.62
C MET A 207 -4.09 -20.10 -20.82
N ASP A 208 -4.21 -18.99 -21.55
CA ASP A 208 -5.06 -18.92 -22.73
C ASP A 208 -4.55 -19.82 -23.86
N LYS A 209 -3.24 -19.98 -24.00
CA LYS A 209 -2.64 -20.98 -24.90
C LYS A 209 -3.01 -22.41 -24.47
N MET A 210 -2.85 -22.76 -23.18
CA MET A 210 -3.22 -24.08 -22.67
C MET A 210 -4.72 -24.38 -22.86
N LYS A 211 -5.58 -23.37 -22.67
CA LYS A 211 -7.02 -23.46 -22.87
C LYS A 211 -7.40 -23.69 -24.34
N ALA A 212 -6.73 -23.01 -25.27
CA ALA A 212 -6.91 -23.22 -26.71
C ALA A 212 -6.44 -24.63 -27.13
N ASP A 213 -5.33 -25.13 -26.61
CA ASP A 213 -4.83 -26.47 -26.90
C ASP A 213 -5.72 -27.56 -26.27
N LEU A 214 -6.25 -27.34 -25.07
CA LEU A 214 -7.24 -28.23 -24.44
C LEU A 214 -8.56 -28.27 -25.23
N GLN A 215 -9.01 -27.13 -25.77
CA GLN A 215 -10.18 -27.10 -26.65
C GLN A 215 -9.94 -27.97 -27.91
N LYS A 216 -8.81 -27.78 -28.61
CA LYS A 216 -8.45 -28.63 -29.77
C LYS A 216 -8.41 -30.12 -29.42
N LYS A 217 -7.87 -30.48 -28.24
CA LYS A 217 -7.84 -31.87 -27.76
C LYS A 217 -9.25 -32.41 -27.48
N SER A 218 -10.19 -31.59 -27.01
CA SER A 218 -11.59 -31.99 -26.87
C SER A 218 -12.26 -32.22 -28.24
N GLU A 219 -11.95 -31.40 -29.25
CA GLU A 219 -12.45 -31.53 -30.63
C GLU A 219 -11.84 -32.74 -31.36
N GLU A 220 -10.57 -33.07 -31.11
CA GLU A 220 -9.94 -34.34 -31.53
C GLU A 220 -10.61 -35.55 -30.86
N ALA A 221 -10.84 -35.50 -29.55
CA ALA A 221 -11.50 -36.59 -28.82
C ALA A 221 -12.94 -36.83 -29.30
N ALA A 222 -13.71 -35.77 -29.56
CA ALA A 222 -15.07 -35.86 -30.10
C ALA A 222 -15.11 -36.47 -31.52
N ARG A 223 -14.10 -36.19 -32.36
CA ARG A 223 -13.93 -36.83 -33.67
C ARG A 223 -13.60 -38.33 -33.54
N ILE A 224 -12.69 -38.68 -32.64
CA ILE A 224 -12.32 -40.09 -32.38
C ILE A 224 -13.51 -40.88 -31.82
N ASP A 225 -14.28 -40.34 -30.88
CA ASP A 225 -15.49 -40.97 -30.34
C ASP A 225 -16.55 -41.18 -31.44
N SER A 226 -16.71 -40.22 -32.36
CA SER A 226 -17.59 -40.37 -33.52
C SER A 226 -17.13 -41.48 -34.48
N GLU A 227 -15.82 -41.58 -34.74
CA GLU A 227 -15.24 -42.64 -35.57
C GLU A 227 -15.36 -44.02 -34.90
N LEU A 228 -15.15 -44.11 -33.58
CA LEU A 228 -15.33 -45.33 -32.80
C LEU A 228 -16.79 -45.80 -32.79
N LYS A 229 -17.76 -44.88 -32.65
CA LYS A 229 -19.20 -45.17 -32.78
C LYS A 229 -19.54 -45.73 -34.16
N TYR A 230 -19.00 -45.14 -35.23
CA TYR A 230 -19.18 -45.65 -36.59
C TYR A 230 -18.55 -47.04 -36.79
N LYS A 231 -17.32 -47.26 -36.31
CA LYS A 231 -16.66 -48.57 -36.34
C LYS A 231 -17.42 -49.62 -35.53
N ALA A 232 -18.00 -49.25 -34.38
CA ALA A 232 -18.84 -50.15 -33.59
C ALA A 232 -20.12 -50.56 -34.34
N GLN A 233 -20.75 -49.64 -35.08
CA GLN A 233 -21.90 -49.95 -35.95
C GLN A 233 -21.54 -50.89 -37.10
N LEU A 234 -20.38 -50.69 -37.74
CA LEU A 234 -19.87 -51.62 -38.76
C LEU A 234 -19.59 -53.01 -38.17
N LEU A 235 -19.02 -53.09 -36.95
CA LEU A 235 -18.78 -54.36 -36.26
C LEU A 235 -20.08 -55.07 -35.86
N SER A 236 -21.13 -54.33 -35.45
CA SER A 236 -22.44 -54.96 -35.19
C SER A 236 -23.07 -55.52 -36.46
N GLN A 237 -23.00 -54.79 -37.59
CA GLN A 237 -23.47 -55.29 -38.89
C GLN A 237 -22.68 -56.51 -39.35
N ALA A 238 -21.35 -56.52 -39.18
CA ALA A 238 -20.51 -57.68 -39.47
C ALA A 238 -20.87 -58.88 -38.60
N SER A 239 -21.16 -58.67 -37.30
CA SER A 239 -21.64 -59.74 -36.40
C SER A 239 -22.99 -60.32 -36.84
N GLU A 240 -23.92 -59.50 -37.35
CA GLU A 240 -25.18 -59.98 -37.92
C GLU A 240 -25.00 -60.76 -39.24
N VAL A 241 -24.00 -60.40 -40.06
CA VAL A 241 -23.62 -61.21 -41.23
C VAL A 241 -23.05 -62.56 -40.80
N VAL A 242 -22.13 -62.60 -39.82
CA VAL A 242 -21.56 -63.84 -39.30
C VAL A 242 -22.64 -64.75 -38.71
N LYS A 243 -23.58 -64.22 -37.94
CA LYS A 243 -24.73 -65.00 -37.41
C LYS A 243 -25.59 -65.61 -38.51
N ARG A 244 -25.83 -64.90 -39.62
CA ARG A 244 -26.54 -65.45 -40.78
C ARG A 244 -25.75 -66.58 -41.43
N GLN A 245 -24.46 -66.38 -41.68
CA GLN A 245 -23.58 -67.41 -42.23
C GLN A 245 -23.48 -68.64 -41.32
N GLU A 246 -23.48 -68.47 -40.00
CA GLU A 246 -23.54 -69.57 -39.03
C GLU A 246 -24.84 -70.39 -39.18
N THR A 247 -26.00 -69.73 -39.30
CA THR A 247 -27.28 -70.43 -39.54
C THR A 247 -27.34 -71.13 -40.91
N GLU A 248 -26.75 -70.53 -41.95
CA GLU A 248 -26.64 -71.14 -43.28
C GLU A 248 -25.73 -72.39 -43.26
N LEU A 249 -24.59 -72.32 -42.58
CA LEU A 249 -23.67 -73.44 -42.40
C LEU A 249 -24.31 -74.58 -41.59
N GLN A 250 -25.05 -74.28 -40.52
CA GLN A 250 -25.83 -75.28 -39.78
C GLN A 250 -26.88 -75.96 -40.68
N GLY A 251 -27.56 -75.20 -41.53
CA GLY A 251 -28.50 -75.73 -42.53
C GLY A 251 -27.82 -76.64 -43.56
N LEU A 252 -26.64 -76.27 -44.05
CA LEU A 252 -25.84 -77.10 -44.96
C LEU A 252 -25.31 -78.36 -44.29
N GLN A 253 -24.89 -78.31 -43.02
CA GLN A 253 -24.47 -79.48 -42.25
C GLN A 253 -25.62 -80.49 -42.11
N MET A 254 -26.84 -80.03 -41.77
CA MET A 254 -28.03 -80.89 -41.74
C MET A 254 -28.34 -81.51 -43.11
N LEU A 255 -28.19 -80.75 -44.20
CA LEU A 255 -28.40 -81.26 -45.57
C LEU A 255 -27.36 -82.33 -45.95
N ILE A 256 -26.10 -82.13 -45.57
CA ILE A 256 -25.01 -83.10 -45.77
C ILE A 256 -25.32 -84.38 -44.99
N GLN A 257 -25.70 -84.29 -43.72
CA GLN A 257 -26.05 -85.45 -42.91
C GLN A 257 -27.21 -86.27 -43.54
N VAL A 258 -28.27 -85.61 -44.02
CA VAL A 258 -29.37 -86.29 -44.74
C VAL A 258 -28.86 -86.98 -46.02
N LYS A 259 -27.90 -86.39 -46.73
CA LYS A 259 -27.30 -87.01 -47.92
C LYS A 259 -26.35 -88.16 -47.61
N GLU A 260 -25.66 -88.12 -46.48
CA GLU A 260 -24.87 -89.25 -45.96
C GLU A 260 -25.79 -90.42 -45.57
N GLU A 261 -26.91 -90.15 -44.89
CA GLU A 261 -27.94 -91.15 -44.55
C GLU A 261 -28.59 -91.76 -45.81
N GLU A 262 -28.97 -90.95 -46.80
CA GLU A 262 -29.46 -91.45 -48.10
C GLU A 262 -28.42 -92.32 -48.83
N LEU A 263 -27.13 -91.94 -48.77
CA LEU A 263 -26.05 -92.66 -49.43
C LEU A 263 -25.74 -94.00 -48.73
N GLU A 264 -25.80 -94.06 -47.40
CA GLU A 264 -25.67 -95.30 -46.64
C GLU A 264 -26.82 -96.27 -46.96
N VAL A 265 -28.07 -95.78 -47.05
CA VAL A 265 -29.21 -96.60 -47.50
C VAL A 265 -29.00 -97.13 -48.92
N SER A 266 -28.53 -96.28 -49.84
CA SER A 266 -28.22 -96.67 -51.22
C SER A 266 -27.06 -97.69 -51.31
N MET A 267 -26.03 -97.54 -50.48
CA MET A 267 -24.91 -98.47 -50.39
C MET A 267 -25.38 -99.84 -49.88
N ASN A 268 -26.25 -99.88 -48.87
CA ASN A 268 -26.78 -101.13 -48.34
C ASN A 268 -27.78 -101.82 -49.29
N LEU A 269 -28.57 -101.05 -50.05
CA LEU A 269 -29.37 -101.60 -51.15
C LEU A 269 -28.48 -102.23 -52.22
N ARG A 270 -27.39 -101.57 -52.62
CA ARG A 270 -26.44 -102.12 -53.60
C ARG A 270 -25.78 -103.42 -53.12
N LYS A 271 -25.33 -103.49 -51.86
CA LYS A 271 -24.77 -104.73 -51.27
C LYS A 271 -25.77 -105.89 -51.38
N PHE A 272 -27.04 -105.64 -51.07
CA PHE A 272 -28.11 -106.65 -51.19
C PHE A 272 -28.36 -107.08 -52.65
N GLU A 273 -28.27 -106.15 -53.61
CA GLU A 273 -28.33 -106.48 -55.05
C GLU A 273 -27.10 -107.27 -55.52
N GLU A 274 -25.91 -106.93 -55.04
CA GLU A 274 -24.65 -107.66 -55.31
C GLU A 274 -24.70 -109.10 -54.74
N GLU A 275 -25.19 -109.29 -53.51
CA GLU A 275 -25.44 -110.63 -52.94
C GLU A 275 -26.44 -111.45 -53.77
N LYS A 276 -27.53 -110.80 -54.23
CA LYS A 276 -28.52 -111.44 -55.10
C LYS A 276 -27.92 -111.81 -56.47
N LEU A 277 -27.08 -110.96 -57.04
CA LEU A 277 -26.36 -111.25 -58.29
C LEU A 277 -25.37 -112.41 -58.10
N TYR A 278 -24.64 -112.46 -56.99
CA TYR A 278 -23.74 -113.58 -56.66
C TYR A 278 -24.48 -114.92 -56.59
N VAL A 279 -25.68 -114.94 -55.99
CA VAL A 279 -26.54 -116.15 -55.98
C VAL A 279 -26.98 -116.54 -57.40
N VAL A 280 -27.31 -115.58 -58.27
CA VAL A 280 -27.66 -115.87 -59.67
C VAL A 280 -26.45 -116.36 -60.47
N GLU A 281 -25.28 -115.76 -60.27
CA GLU A 281 -24.02 -116.13 -60.92
C GLU A 281 -23.60 -117.57 -60.53
N ALA A 282 -23.65 -117.92 -59.24
CA ALA A 282 -23.36 -119.27 -58.78
C ALA A 282 -24.32 -120.33 -59.36
N ASN A 283 -25.60 -119.98 -59.53
CA ASN A 283 -26.57 -120.86 -60.19
C ASN A 283 -26.26 -121.06 -61.69
N LEU A 284 -25.89 -119.99 -62.41
CA LEU A 284 -25.46 -120.07 -63.81
C LEU A 284 -24.15 -120.84 -63.98
N GLU A 285 -23.21 -120.69 -63.05
CA GLU A 285 -21.94 -121.43 -63.07
C GLU A 285 -22.19 -122.94 -62.91
N ASN A 286 -23.11 -123.34 -62.02
CA ASN A 286 -23.49 -124.75 -61.87
C ASN A 286 -24.18 -125.31 -63.14
N GLN A 287 -25.12 -124.58 -63.74
CA GLN A 287 -25.70 -124.98 -65.03
C GLN A 287 -24.63 -125.11 -66.13
N THR A 288 -23.61 -124.26 -66.10
CA THR A 288 -22.49 -124.31 -67.05
C THR A 288 -21.60 -125.53 -66.81
N ARG A 289 -21.34 -125.92 -65.55
CA ARG A 289 -20.63 -127.17 -65.21
C ARG A 289 -21.38 -128.41 -65.68
N GLU A 290 -22.69 -128.46 -65.46
CA GLU A 290 -23.55 -129.57 -65.92
C GLU A 290 -23.52 -129.71 -67.45
N TRP A 291 -23.59 -128.61 -68.20
CA TRP A 291 -23.48 -128.61 -69.66
C TRP A 291 -22.11 -129.08 -70.17
N LEU A 292 -21.02 -128.69 -69.49
CA LEU A 292 -19.67 -129.11 -69.87
C LEU A 292 -19.46 -130.61 -69.68
N LEU A 293 -20.00 -131.22 -68.62
CA LEU A 293 -19.98 -132.68 -68.42
C LEU A 293 -20.68 -133.42 -69.57
N MET A 294 -21.89 -132.99 -69.95
CA MET A 294 -22.62 -133.54 -71.10
C MET A 294 -21.83 -133.45 -72.41
N ARG A 295 -21.08 -132.36 -72.61
CA ARG A 295 -20.23 -132.16 -73.80
C ARG A 295 -18.98 -133.06 -73.78
N GLU A 296 -18.44 -133.37 -72.60
CA GLU A 296 -17.26 -134.23 -72.46
C GLU A 296 -17.60 -135.72 -72.71
N GLU A 297 -18.81 -136.15 -72.38
CA GLU A 297 -19.34 -137.46 -72.78
C GLU A 297 -19.51 -137.59 -74.31
N LEU A 298 -20.02 -136.54 -74.96
CA LEU A 298 -20.13 -136.44 -76.42
C LEU A 298 -18.76 -136.56 -77.12
N ASN A 299 -17.70 -136.00 -76.52
CA ASN A 299 -16.33 -136.09 -77.03
C ASN A 299 -15.67 -137.47 -76.83
N LYS A 300 -16.18 -138.33 -75.95
CA LYS A 300 -15.71 -139.73 -75.82
C LYS A 300 -16.22 -140.58 -76.99
N LEU A 301 -17.50 -140.42 -77.34
CA LEU A 301 -18.11 -141.06 -78.53
C LEU A 301 -17.43 -140.63 -79.85
N ALA A 302 -16.95 -139.40 -79.95
CA ALA A 302 -16.25 -138.91 -81.14
C ALA A 302 -14.84 -139.50 -81.35
N LYS A 303 -14.22 -140.09 -80.32
CA LYS A 303 -12.84 -140.62 -80.39
C LYS A 303 -12.74 -142.08 -80.80
N GLU A 304 -13.85 -142.81 -80.89
CA GLU A 304 -13.90 -144.19 -81.40
C GLU A 304 -14.17 -144.26 -82.92
N ALA A 305 -14.46 -143.12 -83.56
CA ALA A 305 -14.70 -143.04 -85.00
C ALA A 305 -13.46 -142.56 -85.79
N SER A 306 -12.83 -143.50 -86.49
CA SER A 306 -11.98 -143.29 -87.68
C SER A 306 -10.51 -142.84 -87.50
N LYS A 307 -9.61 -143.84 -87.45
CA LYS A 307 -8.29 -143.81 -88.10
C LYS A 307 -8.36 -144.61 -89.40
N GLN A 308 -8.04 -144.05 -90.58
CA GLN A 308 -7.38 -144.79 -91.67
C GLN A 308 -6.94 -143.85 -92.83
N VAL A 309 -5.67 -143.98 -93.28
CA VAL A 309 -5.13 -143.70 -94.66
C VAL A 309 -5.29 -142.29 -95.25
N GLY A 310 -4.31 -141.71 -95.98
CA GLY A 310 -2.98 -142.20 -96.38
C GLY A 310 -2.61 -141.71 -97.79
N ASP A 311 -1.72 -140.73 -97.83
CA ASP A 311 -0.96 -140.11 -98.94
C ASP A 311 -1.20 -140.49 -100.41
N THR A 312 -1.37 -139.46 -101.25
CA THR A 312 -0.46 -139.13 -102.38
C THR A 312 -0.77 -137.72 -102.91
N ASN A 313 0.25 -136.86 -103.09
CA ASN A 313 0.78 -136.54 -104.43
C ASN A 313 1.88 -135.46 -104.33
N GLU A 314 3.13 -135.92 -104.41
CA GLU A 314 4.37 -135.15 -104.31
C GLU A 314 4.67 -134.37 -105.61
N ALA A 315 3.81 -133.39 -105.92
CA ALA A 315 3.95 -132.52 -107.11
C ALA A 315 3.48 -131.07 -106.90
N LEU A 316 3.07 -130.71 -105.68
CA LEU A 316 2.65 -129.35 -105.29
C LEU A 316 3.60 -128.69 -104.26
N GLU A 317 4.63 -129.40 -103.80
CA GLU A 317 5.45 -128.95 -102.67
C GLU A 317 6.25 -127.69 -102.94
N ASP A 318 6.76 -127.46 -104.16
CA ASP A 318 7.64 -126.32 -104.43
C ASP A 318 6.89 -124.98 -104.50
N PHE A 319 5.68 -124.96 -105.06
CA PHE A 319 4.77 -123.81 -104.90
C PHE A 319 4.31 -123.68 -103.44
N GLY A 320 4.10 -124.80 -102.73
CA GLY A 320 3.76 -124.83 -101.32
C GLY A 320 4.85 -124.27 -100.39
N ARG A 321 6.13 -124.43 -100.73
CA ARG A 321 7.29 -123.87 -99.98
C ARG A 321 7.37 -122.36 -100.16
N VAL A 322 7.17 -121.85 -101.38
CA VAL A 322 7.15 -120.40 -101.64
C VAL A 322 5.94 -119.72 -100.98
N TYR A 323 4.75 -120.34 -101.01
CA TYR A 323 3.59 -119.81 -100.31
C TYR A 323 3.74 -119.84 -98.78
N ARG A 324 4.45 -120.84 -98.23
CA ARG A 324 4.80 -120.89 -96.80
C ARG A 324 5.74 -119.74 -96.43
N LEU A 325 6.89 -119.62 -97.11
CA LEU A 325 7.85 -118.54 -96.86
C LEU A 325 7.22 -117.15 -97.03
N LEU A 326 6.32 -116.95 -97.99
CA LEU A 326 5.60 -115.69 -98.16
C LEU A 326 4.55 -115.44 -97.05
N ALA A 327 3.92 -116.48 -96.53
CA ALA A 327 3.03 -116.40 -95.38
C ALA A 327 3.81 -116.15 -94.08
N ASP A 328 4.95 -116.82 -93.90
CA ASP A 328 5.84 -116.70 -92.75
C ASP A 328 6.41 -115.27 -92.69
N VAL A 329 7.01 -114.76 -93.77
CA VAL A 329 7.48 -113.36 -93.87
C VAL A 329 6.34 -112.34 -93.68
N ARG A 330 5.12 -112.62 -94.15
CA ARG A 330 3.95 -111.76 -93.85
C ARG A 330 3.56 -111.83 -92.37
N SER A 331 3.65 -112.99 -91.74
CA SER A 331 3.34 -113.16 -90.32
C SER A 331 4.38 -112.49 -89.43
N GLU A 332 5.67 -112.59 -89.78
CA GLU A 332 6.77 -111.88 -89.13
C GLU A 332 6.69 -110.38 -89.35
N LEU A 333 6.33 -109.91 -90.55
CA LEU A 333 6.11 -108.50 -90.83
C LEU A 333 4.93 -107.94 -90.01
N ILE A 334 3.83 -108.69 -89.91
CA ILE A 334 2.67 -108.31 -89.07
C ILE A 334 3.01 -108.39 -87.56
N ALA A 335 3.81 -109.37 -87.14
CA ALA A 335 4.27 -109.48 -85.75
C ALA A 335 5.24 -108.35 -85.38
N SER A 336 6.16 -108.00 -86.29
CA SER A 336 7.08 -106.87 -86.18
C SER A 336 6.31 -105.55 -86.18
N GLN A 337 5.32 -105.37 -87.07
CA GLN A 337 4.42 -104.22 -87.06
C GLN A 337 3.66 -104.09 -85.73
N LYS A 338 3.11 -105.20 -85.20
CA LYS A 338 2.43 -105.24 -83.90
C LYS A 338 3.39 -104.91 -82.75
N SER A 339 4.59 -105.48 -82.75
CA SER A 339 5.65 -105.21 -81.78
C SER A 339 6.09 -103.74 -81.81
N LEU A 340 6.22 -103.16 -83.00
CA LEU A 340 6.56 -101.75 -83.18
C LEU A 340 5.41 -100.83 -82.73
N THR A 341 4.15 -101.19 -82.97
CA THR A 341 3.01 -100.43 -82.40
C THR A 341 2.93 -100.56 -80.87
N PHE A 342 3.26 -101.72 -80.30
CA PHE A 342 3.31 -101.92 -78.85
C PHE A 342 4.45 -101.10 -78.22
N SER A 343 5.65 -101.17 -78.79
CA SER A 343 6.82 -100.38 -78.37
C SER A 343 6.56 -98.88 -78.51
N ARG A 344 5.91 -98.43 -79.59
CA ARG A 344 5.51 -97.03 -79.75
C ARG A 344 4.50 -96.58 -78.68
N LYS A 345 3.49 -97.40 -78.39
CA LYS A 345 2.52 -97.13 -77.32
C LYS A 345 3.20 -97.09 -75.94
N GLN A 346 4.14 -97.99 -75.69
CA GLN A 346 4.92 -98.02 -74.45
C GLN A 346 5.80 -96.76 -74.31
N MET A 347 6.44 -96.28 -75.39
CA MET A 347 7.16 -95.01 -75.37
C MET A 347 6.23 -93.81 -75.15
N GLU A 348 5.03 -93.81 -75.75
CA GLU A 348 4.04 -92.75 -75.56
C GLU A 348 3.50 -92.72 -74.11
N GLU A 349 3.27 -93.89 -73.49
CA GLU A 349 2.92 -94.01 -72.07
C GLU A 349 4.07 -93.53 -71.15
N GLN A 350 5.33 -93.81 -71.50
CA GLN A 350 6.51 -93.28 -70.80
C GLN A 350 6.67 -91.77 -70.97
N GLU A 351 6.44 -91.24 -72.17
CA GLU A 351 6.49 -89.80 -72.45
C GLU A 351 5.43 -89.05 -71.63
N GLN A 352 4.19 -89.57 -71.59
CA GLN A 352 3.14 -89.01 -70.74
C GLN A 352 3.49 -89.06 -69.24
N LEU A 353 4.16 -90.12 -68.77
CA LEU A 353 4.62 -90.21 -67.39
C LEU A 353 5.68 -89.13 -67.08
N LEU A 354 6.66 -88.96 -67.99
CA LEU A 354 7.68 -87.91 -67.86
C LEU A 354 7.08 -86.50 -67.93
N GLN A 355 6.10 -86.26 -68.80
CA GLN A 355 5.38 -84.98 -68.86
C GLN A 355 4.65 -84.67 -67.55
N ARG A 356 4.00 -85.66 -66.93
CA ARG A 356 3.37 -85.50 -65.60
C ARG A 356 4.41 -85.18 -64.51
N GLN A 357 5.55 -85.87 -64.49
CA GLN A 357 6.63 -85.61 -63.55
C GLN A 357 7.24 -84.21 -63.73
N LEU A 358 7.41 -83.75 -64.98
CA LEU A 358 7.88 -82.38 -65.25
C LEU A 358 6.88 -81.31 -64.80
N ALA A 359 5.57 -81.56 -65.00
CA ALA A 359 4.52 -80.66 -64.52
C ALA A 359 4.50 -80.59 -62.97
N GLU A 360 4.60 -81.73 -62.28
CA GLU A 360 4.68 -81.79 -60.82
C GLU A 360 5.93 -81.08 -60.28
N LEU A 361 7.10 -81.28 -60.89
CA LEU A 361 8.34 -80.60 -60.51
C LEU A 361 8.25 -79.07 -60.69
N GLU A 362 7.61 -78.60 -61.77
CA GLU A 362 7.42 -77.16 -61.99
C GLU A 362 6.36 -76.56 -61.04
N GLU A 363 5.36 -77.33 -60.60
CA GLU A 363 4.42 -76.94 -59.53
C GLU A 363 5.11 -76.89 -58.15
N GLN A 364 5.90 -77.90 -57.81
CA GLN A 364 6.75 -77.90 -56.60
C GLN A 364 7.73 -76.72 -56.61
N ARG A 365 8.35 -76.41 -57.75
CA ARG A 365 9.21 -75.24 -57.91
C ARG A 365 8.46 -73.93 -57.66
N LYS A 366 7.24 -73.78 -58.18
CA LYS A 366 6.38 -72.60 -57.94
C LYS A 366 6.00 -72.46 -56.46
N SER A 367 5.69 -73.56 -55.77
CA SER A 367 5.40 -73.52 -54.33
C SER A 367 6.65 -73.16 -53.50
N VAL A 368 7.82 -73.72 -53.82
CA VAL A 368 9.09 -73.32 -53.18
C VAL A 368 9.40 -71.84 -53.40
N MET A 369 9.14 -71.30 -54.59
CA MET A 369 9.30 -69.87 -54.88
C MET A 369 8.32 -68.98 -54.09
N SER A 370 7.07 -69.41 -53.90
CA SER A 370 6.11 -68.65 -53.09
C SER A 370 6.45 -68.71 -51.60
N TYR A 371 6.88 -69.86 -51.08
CA TYR A 371 7.42 -69.98 -49.72
C TYR A 371 8.67 -69.11 -49.51
N LEU A 372 9.59 -69.07 -50.46
CA LEU A 372 10.79 -68.22 -50.39
C LEU A 372 10.42 -66.73 -50.36
N THR A 373 9.41 -66.32 -51.14
CA THR A 373 8.90 -64.95 -51.16
C THR A 373 8.21 -64.60 -49.84
N SER A 374 7.37 -65.51 -49.31
CA SER A 374 6.72 -65.36 -47.99
C SER A 374 7.75 -65.24 -46.86
N LEU A 375 8.77 -66.10 -46.84
CA LEU A 375 9.87 -66.06 -45.89
C LEU A 375 10.67 -64.75 -45.97
N LYS A 376 10.89 -64.22 -47.17
CA LYS A 376 11.53 -62.92 -47.37
C LYS A 376 10.68 -61.78 -46.81
N ASN A 377 9.36 -61.82 -47.01
CA ASN A 377 8.44 -60.82 -46.47
C ASN A 377 8.38 -60.88 -44.94
N ALA A 378 8.23 -62.07 -44.35
CA ALA A 378 8.26 -62.27 -42.90
C ALA A 378 9.58 -61.78 -42.27
N LYS A 379 10.73 -61.97 -42.95
CA LYS A 379 12.01 -61.43 -42.51
C LYS A 379 12.05 -59.89 -42.51
N ILE A 380 11.44 -59.25 -43.50
CA ILE A 380 11.33 -57.78 -43.56
C ILE A 380 10.42 -57.27 -42.45
N GLU A 381 9.28 -57.93 -42.24
CA GLU A 381 8.33 -57.60 -41.17
C GLU A 381 8.97 -57.69 -39.79
N VAL A 382 9.67 -58.79 -39.48
CA VAL A 382 10.41 -58.98 -38.22
C VAL A 382 11.47 -57.90 -38.00
N GLU A 383 12.21 -57.48 -39.03
CA GLU A 383 13.19 -56.39 -38.87
C GLU A 383 12.50 -55.02 -38.70
N SER A 384 11.35 -54.80 -39.34
CA SER A 384 10.55 -53.58 -39.16
C SER A 384 10.00 -53.48 -37.73
N GLU A 385 9.49 -54.57 -37.16
CA GLU A 385 9.05 -54.63 -35.76
C GLU A 385 10.23 -54.49 -34.80
N ARG A 386 11.40 -55.07 -35.11
CA ARG A 386 12.63 -54.87 -34.33
C ARG A 386 13.08 -53.40 -34.33
N VAL A 387 12.84 -52.64 -35.40
CA VAL A 387 13.10 -51.20 -35.44
C VAL A 387 12.05 -50.44 -34.61
N LYS A 388 10.75 -50.73 -34.78
CA LYS A 388 9.68 -50.14 -33.96
C LYS A 388 9.93 -50.34 -32.47
N LEU A 389 10.24 -51.56 -32.05
CA LEU A 389 10.61 -51.89 -30.66
C LEU A 389 11.78 -51.04 -30.16
N ARG A 390 12.89 -50.95 -30.90
CA ARG A 390 14.02 -50.08 -30.55
C ARG A 390 13.62 -48.60 -30.39
N THR A 391 12.69 -48.09 -31.21
CA THR A 391 12.19 -46.72 -31.04
C THR A 391 11.25 -46.56 -29.84
N ALA A 392 10.49 -47.59 -29.47
CA ALA A 392 9.64 -47.59 -28.28
C ALA A 392 10.50 -47.67 -27.00
N GLU A 393 11.51 -48.54 -26.97
CA GLU A 393 12.50 -48.62 -25.88
C GLU A 393 13.26 -47.30 -25.67
N ALA A 394 13.61 -46.60 -26.77
CA ALA A 394 14.25 -45.29 -26.68
C ALA A 394 13.32 -44.24 -26.03
N ARG A 395 12.05 -44.16 -26.48
CA ARG A 395 11.05 -43.25 -25.89
C ARG A 395 10.74 -43.59 -24.43
N ASN A 396 10.66 -44.87 -24.06
CA ASN A 396 10.45 -45.25 -22.66
C ASN A 396 11.60 -44.76 -21.77
N LYS A 397 12.87 -44.88 -22.23
CA LYS A 397 14.04 -44.36 -21.51
C LYS A 397 14.10 -42.83 -21.45
N GLU A 398 13.45 -42.14 -22.37
CA GLU A 398 13.29 -40.67 -22.35
C GLU A 398 12.26 -40.31 -21.27
N LEU A 399 11.06 -40.89 -21.34
CA LEU A 399 10.00 -40.72 -20.34
C LEU A 399 10.41 -41.13 -18.91
N GLU A 400 11.25 -42.15 -18.74
CA GLU A 400 11.83 -42.53 -17.45
C GLU A 400 12.74 -41.44 -16.85
N ARG A 401 13.48 -40.70 -17.69
CA ARG A 401 14.29 -39.57 -17.25
C ARG A 401 13.42 -38.36 -16.93
N ASP A 402 12.44 -38.07 -17.77
CA ASP A 402 11.50 -36.97 -17.56
C ASP A 402 10.72 -37.16 -16.25
N LEU A 403 10.21 -38.37 -15.99
CA LEU A 403 9.60 -38.75 -14.72
C LEU A 403 10.56 -38.68 -13.52
N SER A 404 11.87 -38.83 -13.72
CA SER A 404 12.86 -38.65 -12.65
C SER A 404 13.06 -37.16 -12.33
N MET A 405 13.22 -36.33 -13.36
CA MET A 405 13.37 -34.88 -13.20
C MET A 405 12.11 -34.24 -12.62
N GLU A 406 10.92 -34.69 -13.04
CA GLU A 406 9.64 -34.22 -12.51
C GLU A 406 9.46 -34.61 -11.03
N LYS A 407 9.91 -35.81 -10.62
CA LYS A 407 9.94 -36.19 -9.19
C LYS A 407 10.89 -35.31 -8.37
N GLU A 408 12.10 -35.03 -8.87
CA GLU A 408 13.06 -34.15 -8.19
C GLU A 408 12.48 -32.72 -8.03
N LEU A 409 11.78 -32.21 -9.05
CA LEU A 409 11.07 -30.93 -8.99
C LEU A 409 9.93 -30.95 -7.96
N VAL A 410 9.12 -32.02 -7.95
CA VAL A 410 8.04 -32.19 -6.95
C VAL A 410 8.60 -32.28 -5.53
N GLU A 411 9.73 -32.96 -5.31
CA GLU A 411 10.40 -33.01 -4.00
C GLU A 411 10.91 -31.63 -3.56
N GLU A 412 11.47 -30.81 -4.47
CA GLU A 412 11.91 -29.46 -4.10
C GLU A 412 10.74 -28.52 -3.84
N LEU A 413 9.69 -28.54 -4.66
CA LEU A 413 8.44 -27.81 -4.41
C LEU A 413 7.80 -28.22 -3.08
N GLN A 414 7.88 -29.51 -2.71
CA GLN A 414 7.41 -29.97 -1.40
C GLN A 414 8.27 -29.42 -0.25
N LYS A 415 9.60 -29.35 -0.41
CA LYS A 415 10.48 -28.72 0.59
C LYS A 415 10.22 -27.21 0.72
N GLU A 416 9.98 -26.51 -0.39
CA GLU A 416 9.59 -25.09 -0.39
C GLU A 416 8.24 -24.89 0.32
N LEU A 417 7.25 -25.72 0.02
CA LEU A 417 5.95 -25.68 0.69
C LEU A 417 6.05 -25.90 2.21
N GLU A 418 6.90 -26.82 2.69
CA GLU A 418 7.12 -26.98 4.14
C GLU A 418 7.89 -25.81 4.77
N LYS A 419 8.84 -25.19 4.05
CA LYS A 419 9.49 -23.94 4.51
C LYS A 419 8.48 -22.80 4.67
N GLU A 420 7.62 -22.61 3.66
CA GLU A 420 6.57 -21.58 3.69
C GLU A 420 5.53 -21.85 4.79
N LYS A 421 5.10 -23.10 5.00
CA LYS A 421 4.25 -23.47 6.14
C LYS A 421 4.89 -23.11 7.48
N SER A 422 6.16 -23.49 7.70
CA SER A 422 6.85 -23.17 8.96
C SER A 422 7.03 -21.66 9.17
N SER A 423 7.20 -20.90 8.09
CA SER A 423 7.28 -19.43 8.12
C SER A 423 5.92 -18.79 8.44
N LEU A 424 4.83 -19.35 7.89
CA LEU A 424 3.47 -18.95 8.17
C LEU A 424 3.05 -19.28 9.61
N GLU A 425 3.39 -20.47 10.13
CA GLU A 425 3.17 -20.83 11.53
C GLU A 425 3.89 -19.87 12.48
N GLN A 426 5.17 -19.53 12.19
CA GLN A 426 5.90 -18.54 12.98
C GLN A 426 5.27 -17.13 12.87
N ALA A 427 4.72 -16.76 11.72
CA ALA A 427 4.00 -15.49 11.56
C ALA A 427 2.70 -15.48 12.39
N ILE A 428 1.92 -16.57 12.36
CA ILE A 428 0.70 -16.74 13.17
C ILE A 428 1.02 -16.66 14.66
N GLU A 429 2.10 -17.32 15.13
CA GLU A 429 2.54 -17.26 16.52
C GLU A 429 2.88 -15.82 16.93
N LYS A 430 3.68 -15.10 16.12
CA LYS A 430 4.00 -13.68 16.34
C LYS A 430 2.75 -12.78 16.36
N THR A 431 1.80 -13.00 15.45
CA THR A 431 0.53 -12.26 15.44
C THR A 431 -0.29 -12.54 16.71
N SER A 432 -0.34 -13.80 17.17
CA SER A 432 -1.04 -14.15 18.41
C SER A 432 -0.41 -13.50 19.64
N PHE A 433 0.92 -13.43 19.71
CA PHE A 433 1.66 -12.72 20.75
C PHE A 433 1.35 -11.22 20.74
N LEU A 434 1.44 -10.56 19.57
CA LEU A 434 1.11 -9.14 19.43
C LEU A 434 -0.36 -8.84 19.76
N GLN A 435 -1.28 -9.75 19.44
CA GLN A 435 -2.70 -9.63 19.78
C GLN A 435 -2.93 -9.76 21.30
N GLN A 436 -2.18 -10.63 21.99
CA GLN A 436 -2.19 -10.73 23.44
C GLN A 436 -1.60 -9.47 24.10
N GLU A 437 -0.47 -8.98 23.63
CA GLU A 437 0.16 -7.74 24.12
C GLU A 437 -0.77 -6.52 23.91
N LEU A 438 -1.40 -6.41 22.74
CA LEU A 438 -2.41 -5.39 22.46
C LEU A 438 -3.60 -5.49 23.42
N HIS A 439 -4.09 -6.70 23.71
CA HIS A 439 -5.19 -6.89 24.65
C HIS A 439 -4.81 -6.46 26.06
N GLN A 440 -3.60 -6.81 26.52
CA GLN A 440 -3.05 -6.37 27.81
C GLN A 440 -2.89 -4.84 27.87
N LYS A 441 -2.36 -4.20 26.81
CA LYS A 441 -2.26 -2.73 26.75
C LYS A 441 -3.63 -2.06 26.76
N ASN A 442 -4.64 -2.67 26.14
CA ASN A 442 -6.01 -2.17 26.17
C ASN A 442 -6.66 -2.32 27.57
N THR A 443 -6.35 -3.38 28.33
CA THR A 443 -6.80 -3.50 29.73
C THR A 443 -6.08 -2.48 30.63
N GLU A 444 -4.77 -2.31 30.51
CA GLU A 444 -3.99 -1.29 31.23
C GLU A 444 -4.51 0.13 30.92
N PHE A 445 -4.87 0.41 29.66
CA PHE A 445 -5.48 1.69 29.26
C PHE A 445 -6.87 1.88 29.90
N GLY A 446 -7.71 0.84 29.93
CA GLY A 446 -9.03 0.89 30.57
C GLY A 446 -8.94 1.15 32.08
N GLU A 447 -7.99 0.51 32.77
CA GLU A 447 -7.68 0.78 34.18
C GLU A 447 -7.23 2.22 34.41
N MET A 448 -6.34 2.73 33.55
CA MET A 448 -5.86 4.12 33.62
C MET A 448 -6.98 5.14 33.34
N GLN A 449 -7.89 4.85 32.41
CA GLN A 449 -9.06 5.67 32.12
C GLN A 449 -10.04 5.70 33.30
N HIS A 450 -10.28 4.56 33.95
CA HIS A 450 -11.09 4.50 35.17
C HIS A 450 -10.44 5.30 36.32
N LEU A 451 -9.12 5.16 36.51
CA LEU A 451 -8.39 5.95 37.51
C LEU A 451 -8.47 7.46 37.24
N LEU A 452 -8.37 7.88 35.97
CA LEU A 452 -8.56 9.27 35.56
C LEU A 452 -9.97 9.76 35.93
N GLN A 453 -11.01 8.99 35.62
CA GLN A 453 -12.40 9.33 35.93
C GLN A 453 -12.65 9.48 37.44
N VAL A 454 -12.04 8.61 38.27
CA VAL A 454 -12.06 8.76 39.73
C VAL A 454 -11.37 10.07 40.15
N LYS A 455 -10.18 10.37 39.60
CA LYS A 455 -9.46 11.61 39.92
C LYS A 455 -10.16 12.89 39.45
N GLU A 456 -10.91 12.82 38.35
CA GLU A 456 -11.80 13.90 37.92
C GLU A 456 -12.96 14.11 38.91
N SER A 457 -13.55 13.02 39.42
CA SER A 457 -14.57 13.09 40.48
C SER A 457 -14.02 13.70 41.77
N ASP A 458 -12.88 13.21 42.27
CA ASP A 458 -12.19 13.75 43.45
C ASP A 458 -11.90 15.26 43.29
N LEU A 459 -11.50 15.70 42.09
CA LEU A 459 -11.22 17.09 41.79
C LEU A 459 -12.49 17.97 41.75
N VAL A 460 -13.63 17.41 41.32
CA VAL A 460 -14.92 18.10 41.36
C VAL A 460 -15.41 18.24 42.79
N GLU A 461 -15.31 17.20 43.61
CA GLU A 461 -15.64 17.21 45.04
C GLU A 461 -14.78 18.26 45.78
N ALA A 462 -13.45 18.22 45.62
CA ALA A 462 -12.56 19.21 46.23
C ALA A 462 -12.82 20.65 45.77
N LYS A 463 -13.31 20.86 44.54
CA LYS A 463 -13.74 22.20 44.06
C LYS A 463 -15.02 22.67 44.74
N LEU A 464 -15.97 21.76 44.99
CA LEU A 464 -17.20 22.06 45.72
C LEU A 464 -16.88 22.39 47.18
N ASP A 465 -15.98 21.64 47.84
CA ASP A 465 -15.51 21.92 49.20
C ASP A 465 -14.81 23.28 49.31
N ILE A 466 -13.97 23.64 48.33
CA ILE A 466 -13.37 24.99 48.28
C ILE A 466 -14.45 26.08 48.12
N GLN A 467 -15.56 25.78 47.44
CA GLN A 467 -16.67 26.72 47.27
C GLN A 467 -17.53 26.84 48.53
N THR A 468 -17.81 25.74 49.25
CA THR A 468 -18.52 25.77 50.54
C THR A 468 -17.69 26.53 51.57
N LEU A 469 -16.41 26.20 51.73
CA LEU A 469 -15.49 26.91 52.63
C LEU A 469 -15.38 28.41 52.33
N LYS A 470 -15.43 28.82 51.06
CA LYS A 470 -15.49 30.26 50.68
C LYS A 470 -16.81 30.91 51.12
N SER A 471 -17.93 30.20 51.00
CA SER A 471 -19.23 30.72 51.46
C SER A 471 -19.31 30.82 52.99
N GLU A 472 -18.72 29.86 53.70
CA GLU A 472 -18.57 29.89 55.16
C GLU A 472 -17.64 31.03 55.59
N GLN A 473 -16.50 31.23 54.92
CA GLN A 473 -15.60 32.36 55.18
C GLN A 473 -16.33 33.70 55.02
N ALA A 474 -17.10 33.88 53.94
CA ALA A 474 -17.87 35.10 53.72
C ALA A 474 -18.96 35.30 54.80
N SER A 475 -19.62 34.23 55.22
CA SER A 475 -20.60 34.26 56.32
C SER A 475 -19.96 34.65 57.66
N LEU A 476 -18.83 34.03 58.00
CA LEU A 476 -18.08 34.35 59.22
C LEU A 476 -17.53 35.78 59.21
N GLN A 477 -17.13 36.30 58.05
CA GLN A 477 -16.70 37.68 57.92
C GLN A 477 -17.84 38.67 58.15
N LEU A 478 -19.05 38.42 57.64
CA LEU A 478 -20.23 39.25 57.94
C LEU A 478 -20.59 39.23 59.44
N VAL A 479 -20.48 38.07 60.10
CA VAL A 479 -20.69 37.96 61.55
C VAL A 479 -19.61 38.73 62.32
N LEU A 480 -18.36 38.74 61.85
CA LEU A 480 -17.29 39.53 62.45
C LEU A 480 -17.58 41.03 62.33
N GLU A 481 -17.97 41.50 61.14
CA GLU A 481 -18.34 42.91 60.88
C GLU A 481 -19.54 43.34 61.76
N GLU A 482 -20.54 42.48 61.97
CA GLU A 482 -21.65 42.73 62.91
C GLU A 482 -21.16 42.86 64.37
N LYS A 483 -20.19 42.02 64.78
CA LYS A 483 -19.62 42.05 66.14
C LYS A 483 -18.76 43.28 66.37
N ASP A 484 -17.99 43.71 65.38
CA ASP A 484 -17.23 44.96 65.44
C ASP A 484 -18.17 46.18 65.54
N LEU A 485 -19.32 46.15 64.85
CA LEU A 485 -20.36 47.18 65.00
C LEU A 485 -20.95 47.20 66.42
N GLN A 486 -21.31 46.03 66.97
CA GLN A 486 -21.82 45.91 68.34
C GLN A 486 -20.80 46.36 69.39
N LEU A 487 -19.49 46.11 69.17
CA LEU A 487 -18.40 46.61 70.01
C LEU A 487 -18.22 48.13 69.90
N PHE A 488 -18.39 48.70 68.70
CA PHE A 488 -18.35 50.14 68.49
C PHE A 488 -19.50 50.85 69.23
N ASP A 489 -20.74 50.36 69.08
CA ASP A 489 -21.90 50.89 69.80
C ASP A 489 -21.74 50.75 71.32
N SER A 490 -21.24 49.61 71.79
CA SER A 490 -20.96 49.39 73.21
C SER A 490 -19.88 50.35 73.75
N ARG A 491 -18.87 50.68 72.94
CA ARG A 491 -17.85 51.68 73.29
C ARG A 491 -18.45 53.09 73.33
N LYS A 492 -19.28 53.46 72.35
CA LYS A 492 -19.97 54.76 72.33
C LYS A 492 -20.86 54.94 73.56
N ASN A 493 -21.64 53.93 73.92
CA ASN A 493 -22.46 53.94 75.13
C ASN A 493 -21.60 54.05 76.42
N LEU A 494 -20.42 53.43 76.44
CA LEU A 494 -19.47 53.57 77.55
C LEU A 494 -18.90 54.99 77.64
N ASP A 495 -18.57 55.62 76.51
CA ASP A 495 -18.09 57.01 76.46
C ASP A 495 -19.20 57.98 76.93
N GLU A 496 -20.46 57.74 76.56
CA GLU A 496 -21.63 58.49 77.04
C GLU A 496 -21.82 58.33 78.56
N VAL A 497 -21.82 57.11 79.11
CA VAL A 497 -21.90 56.86 80.56
C VAL A 497 -20.70 57.49 81.30
N ASN A 498 -19.51 57.50 80.71
CA ASN A 498 -18.33 58.12 81.32
C ASN A 498 -18.46 59.65 81.36
N GLN A 499 -19.09 60.27 80.36
CA GLN A 499 -19.47 61.69 80.36
C GLN A 499 -20.52 61.99 81.44
N GLU A 500 -21.56 61.17 81.59
CA GLU A 500 -22.55 61.29 82.68
C GLU A 500 -21.87 61.20 84.07
N VAL A 501 -20.88 60.32 84.25
CA VAL A 501 -20.09 60.21 85.49
C VAL A 501 -19.26 61.46 85.76
N VAL A 502 -18.73 62.14 84.73
CA VAL A 502 -18.04 63.42 84.88
C VAL A 502 -19.03 64.53 85.29
N GLU A 503 -20.22 64.57 84.70
CA GLU A 503 -21.27 65.53 85.04
C GLU A 503 -21.80 65.32 86.47
N LEU A 504 -22.07 64.08 86.86
CA LEU A 504 -22.42 63.72 88.24
C LEU A 504 -21.31 64.10 89.24
N ARG A 505 -20.03 63.94 88.87
CA ARG A 505 -18.91 64.37 89.72
C ARG A 505 -18.87 65.89 89.87
N MET A 506 -19.10 66.65 88.80
CA MET A 506 -19.20 68.11 88.86
C MET A 506 -20.37 68.57 89.75
N LEU A 507 -21.52 67.91 89.62
CA LEU A 507 -22.70 68.19 90.44
C LEU A 507 -22.46 67.85 91.92
N MET A 508 -21.81 66.72 92.20
CA MET A 508 -21.35 66.35 93.55
C MET A 508 -20.39 67.39 94.12
N SER A 509 -19.38 67.84 93.38
CA SER A 509 -18.47 68.90 93.84
C SER A 509 -19.22 70.19 94.17
N GLY A 510 -20.17 70.61 93.33
CA GLY A 510 -21.01 71.78 93.63
C GLY A 510 -21.94 71.58 94.84
N LYS A 511 -22.35 70.34 95.14
CA LYS A 511 -23.09 70.00 96.36
C LYS A 511 -22.20 69.97 97.60
N GLU A 512 -20.97 69.49 97.47
CA GLU A 512 -19.95 69.52 98.51
C GLU A 512 -19.58 70.97 98.86
N GLU A 513 -19.38 71.84 97.86
CA GLU A 513 -19.17 73.28 98.05
C GLU A 513 -20.35 73.95 98.79
N GLN A 514 -21.60 73.63 98.40
CA GLN A 514 -22.80 74.09 99.12
C GLN A 514 -22.84 73.58 100.58
N LEU A 515 -22.42 72.34 100.82
CA LEU A 515 -22.38 71.75 102.17
C LEU A 515 -21.28 72.37 103.03
N VAL A 516 -20.10 72.63 102.46
CA VAL A 516 -19.01 73.37 103.12
C VAL A 516 -19.48 74.79 103.48
N GLN A 517 -20.13 75.50 102.55
CA GLN A 517 -20.68 76.84 102.80
C GLN A 517 -21.75 76.84 103.91
N ALA A 518 -22.65 75.85 103.90
CA ALA A 518 -23.64 75.69 104.96
C ALA A 518 -22.98 75.37 106.32
N THR A 519 -21.93 74.55 106.32
CA THR A 519 -21.16 74.19 107.52
C THR A 519 -20.42 75.39 108.09
N THR A 520 -19.82 76.25 107.27
CA THR A 520 -19.22 77.51 107.72
C THR A 520 -20.26 78.48 108.29
N MET A 521 -21.42 78.62 107.65
CA MET A 521 -22.52 79.44 108.18
C MET A 521 -23.06 78.92 109.52
N ILE A 522 -23.17 77.60 109.69
CA ILE A 522 -23.55 77.00 110.98
C ILE A 522 -22.49 77.33 112.04
N LYS A 523 -21.19 77.18 111.71
CA LYS A 523 -20.10 77.52 112.63
C LYS A 523 -20.09 79.00 113.02
N GLU A 524 -20.31 79.92 112.08
CA GLU A 524 -20.49 81.35 112.37
C GLU A 524 -21.67 81.62 113.31
N LYS A 525 -22.79 80.89 113.14
CA LYS A 525 -23.94 80.98 114.05
C LYS A 525 -23.64 80.39 115.43
N GLU A 526 -22.87 79.32 115.50
CA GLU A 526 -22.47 78.68 116.76
C GLU A 526 -21.44 79.54 117.52
N GLU A 527 -20.51 80.19 116.82
CA GLU A 527 -19.64 81.24 117.37
C GLU A 527 -20.47 82.45 117.87
N HIS A 528 -21.49 82.88 117.14
CA HIS A 528 -22.45 83.89 117.60
C HIS A 528 -23.24 83.46 118.85
N VAL A 529 -23.67 82.19 118.93
CA VAL A 529 -24.34 81.63 120.10
C VAL A 529 -23.39 81.55 121.29
N GLN A 530 -22.13 81.20 121.07
CA GLN A 530 -21.10 81.21 122.11
C GLN A 530 -20.88 82.63 122.66
N VAL A 531 -20.78 83.65 121.80
CA VAL A 531 -20.71 85.07 122.23
C VAL A 531 -21.95 85.47 123.03
N MET A 532 -23.16 85.14 122.56
CA MET A 532 -24.39 85.39 123.33
C MET A 532 -24.43 84.63 124.66
N GLN A 533 -23.87 83.42 124.72
CA GLN A 533 -23.78 82.61 125.94
C GLN A 533 -22.79 83.20 126.94
N ASP A 534 -21.69 83.80 126.47
CA ASP A 534 -20.70 84.51 127.29
C ASP A 534 -21.25 85.85 127.79
N GLU A 535 -21.98 86.60 126.96
CA GLU A 535 -22.77 87.78 127.39
C GLU A 535 -23.87 87.40 128.40
N LEU A 536 -24.54 86.26 128.22
CA LEU A 536 -25.52 85.73 129.16
C LEU A 536 -24.86 85.32 130.50
N ASN A 537 -23.65 84.79 130.45
CA ASN A 537 -22.88 84.46 131.66
C ASN A 537 -22.45 85.73 132.42
N ASP A 538 -21.97 86.77 131.72
CA ASP A 538 -21.60 88.06 132.31
C ASP A 538 -22.81 88.80 132.91
N THR A 539 -23.95 88.79 132.21
CA THR A 539 -25.21 89.31 132.77
C THR A 539 -25.73 88.48 133.93
N ARG A 540 -25.55 87.15 133.94
CA ARG A 540 -25.87 86.30 135.10
C ARG A 540 -25.00 86.62 136.31
N VAL A 541 -23.70 86.91 136.14
CA VAL A 541 -22.85 87.37 137.25
C VAL A 541 -23.37 88.69 137.84
N LYS A 542 -23.76 89.65 136.99
CA LYS A 542 -24.39 90.91 137.41
C LYS A 542 -25.75 90.69 138.11
N VAL A 543 -26.52 89.68 137.69
CA VAL A 543 -27.74 89.27 138.39
C VAL A 543 -27.42 88.69 139.76
N THR A 544 -26.39 87.84 139.91
CA THR A 544 -26.01 87.31 141.24
C THR A 544 -25.49 88.39 142.21
N GLU A 545 -24.86 89.46 141.70
CA GLU A 545 -24.58 90.65 142.52
C GLU A 545 -25.88 91.35 142.98
N ALA A 546 -26.85 91.52 142.08
CA ALA A 546 -28.14 92.13 142.40
C ALA A 546 -29.01 91.25 143.35
N GLU A 547 -28.95 89.93 143.22
CA GLU A 547 -29.65 88.98 144.10
C GLU A 547 -29.18 89.12 145.57
N SER A 548 -27.88 89.37 145.80
CA SER A 548 -27.35 89.61 147.16
C SER A 548 -27.92 90.87 147.83
N VAL A 549 -28.36 91.85 147.04
CA VAL A 549 -29.02 93.08 147.53
C VAL A 549 -30.52 92.83 147.80
N VAL A 550 -31.14 91.94 147.01
CA VAL A 550 -32.56 91.54 147.16
C VAL A 550 -32.76 90.58 148.33
N GLU A 551 -31.79 89.73 148.66
CA GLU A 551 -31.84 88.81 149.81
C GLU A 551 -32.06 89.54 151.15
N ARG A 552 -31.66 90.82 151.25
CA ARG A 552 -31.92 91.70 152.41
C ARG A 552 -33.36 92.24 152.50
N ILE A 553 -34.14 92.12 151.44
CA ILE A 553 -35.50 92.69 151.30
C ILE A 553 -36.59 91.60 151.42
N VAL A 554 -36.24 90.33 151.15
CA VAL A 554 -37.21 89.22 151.04
C VAL A 554 -37.64 88.60 152.37
N GLU A 555 -36.98 88.91 153.51
CA GLU A 555 -37.37 88.40 154.84
C GLU A 555 -38.75 88.88 155.37
N LEU A 556 -39.47 89.77 154.66
CA LEU A 556 -40.69 90.42 155.19
C LEU A 556 -41.97 90.36 154.33
N THR A 557 -42.06 89.55 153.26
CA THR A 557 -43.35 89.41 152.52
C THR A 557 -43.58 87.99 152.00
N ASN A 558 -44.32 87.21 152.79
CA ASN A 558 -44.68 85.82 152.56
C ASN A 558 -45.78 85.60 151.49
N GLU A 559 -45.76 84.38 150.91
CA GLU A 559 -46.85 83.60 150.28
C GLU A 559 -47.84 84.25 149.28
N LEU A 560 -47.76 83.86 147.98
CA LEU A 560 -48.87 83.25 147.22
C LEU A 560 -48.52 82.77 145.77
N VAL A 561 -48.22 81.47 145.65
CA VAL A 561 -48.69 80.46 144.65
C VAL A 561 -48.94 80.78 143.14
N ILE A 562 -48.04 80.25 142.28
CA ILE A 562 -48.21 79.37 141.06
C ILE A 562 -49.37 79.57 140.04
N SER A 563 -49.07 79.63 138.70
CA SER A 563 -49.53 78.65 137.66
C SER A 563 -49.35 79.02 136.14
N ILE A 564 -48.43 78.32 135.43
CA ILE A 564 -48.57 77.52 134.14
C ILE A 564 -49.24 78.20 132.88
N LYS A 565 -48.75 78.16 131.60
CA LYS A 565 -48.59 76.98 130.68
C LYS A 565 -47.96 77.27 129.26
N ASP A 566 -47.20 76.29 128.69
CA ASP A 566 -46.97 75.76 127.28
C ASP A 566 -47.00 76.67 125.98
N GLN A 567 -46.46 76.36 124.77
CA GLN A 567 -45.83 75.15 124.14
C GLN A 567 -45.02 75.41 122.81
N ASN A 568 -44.51 74.32 122.21
CA ASN A 568 -43.56 74.07 121.09
C ASN A 568 -44.22 73.88 119.67
N GLU A 569 -43.60 73.75 118.46
CA GLU A 569 -42.26 74.04 117.85
C GLU A 569 -42.22 73.90 116.28
N LEU A 570 -41.15 74.44 115.64
CA LEU A 570 -40.39 74.04 114.41
C LEU A 570 -40.99 73.63 113.01
N ARG A 571 -40.34 74.22 111.97
CA ARG A 571 -39.80 73.67 110.68
C ARG A 571 -40.56 73.68 109.32
N GLN A 572 -39.74 73.60 108.26
CA GLN A 572 -39.98 73.77 106.80
C GLN A 572 -39.88 72.42 106.05
N SER A 573 -40.44 72.31 104.82
CA SER A 573 -39.70 71.98 103.57
C SER A 573 -40.60 71.59 102.36
N ASP A 574 -40.20 72.04 101.17
CA ASP A 574 -40.27 71.49 99.79
C ASP A 574 -41.24 70.36 99.37
N ASN A 575 -41.70 70.47 98.10
CA ASN A 575 -41.90 69.33 97.20
C ASN A 575 -41.92 69.78 95.71
N MET A 576 -41.05 69.18 94.89
CA MET A 576 -41.07 69.25 93.42
C MET A 576 -41.07 67.81 92.89
N THR A 577 -41.83 67.51 91.84
CA THR A 577 -41.98 66.13 91.31
C THR A 577 -41.88 66.10 89.78
N LEU A 578 -41.49 64.94 89.25
CA LEU A 578 -40.81 64.68 87.98
C LEU A 578 -41.75 64.46 86.77
N GLU A 579 -41.15 64.28 85.57
CA GLU A 579 -41.66 63.76 84.27
C GLU A 579 -41.99 64.79 83.16
N PHE A 580 -41.62 64.62 81.88
CA PHE A 580 -40.57 63.79 81.24
C PHE A 580 -40.23 64.37 79.83
N ILE A 581 -39.06 64.02 79.28
CA ILE A 581 -38.47 64.44 77.98
C ILE A 581 -39.29 63.82 76.82
N GLN A 582 -39.91 64.56 75.88
CA GLN A 582 -39.40 65.30 74.71
C GLN A 582 -38.90 64.45 73.50
N GLN A 583 -39.56 64.67 72.35
CA GLN A 583 -39.16 64.40 70.95
C GLN A 583 -38.97 62.94 70.43
N GLN A 584 -39.83 62.59 69.45
CA GLN A 584 -39.41 61.92 68.21
C GLN A 584 -39.98 62.69 67.01
N LEU A 585 -39.14 62.89 65.99
CA LEU A 585 -39.46 63.48 64.70
C LEU A 585 -38.44 62.92 63.68
N ASP A 586 -38.90 62.44 62.52
CA ASP A 586 -38.22 62.26 61.20
C ASP A 586 -36.78 61.65 61.15
N GLU A 587 -36.32 60.86 60.17
CA GLU A 587 -36.85 60.24 58.94
C GLU A 587 -35.92 59.01 58.57
N PRO A 588 -35.99 58.35 57.40
CA PRO A 588 -35.50 56.96 57.23
C PRO A 588 -34.24 56.81 56.33
N SER A 589 -34.09 55.61 55.73
CA SER A 589 -33.30 55.29 54.52
C SER A 589 -31.79 55.00 54.65
N ASP A 590 -31.44 53.70 54.72
CA ASP A 590 -30.21 53.21 54.06
C ASP A 590 -30.24 51.73 53.59
N ASP A 591 -30.95 50.81 54.27
CA ASP A 591 -30.95 49.36 53.92
C ASP A 591 -31.41 49.06 52.47
N PHE A 592 -32.40 49.81 51.97
CA PHE A 592 -32.88 49.68 50.57
C PHE A 592 -31.81 50.07 49.53
N ARG A 593 -30.82 50.88 49.90
CA ARG A 593 -29.77 51.39 49.02
C ARG A 593 -28.64 50.37 48.84
N LEU A 594 -28.34 49.57 49.87
CA LEU A 594 -27.36 48.48 49.80
C LEU A 594 -27.88 47.30 48.96
N ARG A 595 -29.10 46.82 49.22
CA ARG A 595 -29.69 45.71 48.42
C ARG A 595 -29.79 46.06 46.94
N LYS A 596 -30.15 47.31 46.62
CA LYS A 596 -30.16 47.81 45.24
C LYS A 596 -28.78 47.73 44.57
N LYS A 597 -27.70 48.10 45.27
CA LYS A 597 -26.32 47.97 44.75
C LYS A 597 -25.90 46.52 44.52
N GLN A 598 -26.25 45.60 45.42
CA GLN A 598 -25.97 44.17 45.23
C GLN A 598 -26.64 43.63 43.95
N TYR A 599 -27.95 43.86 43.78
CA TYR A 599 -28.65 43.45 42.56
C TYR A 599 -28.12 44.14 41.29
N GLU A 600 -27.68 45.41 41.36
CA GLU A 600 -27.02 46.08 40.23
C GLU A 600 -25.68 45.41 39.86
N THR A 601 -24.88 44.96 40.84
CA THR A 601 -23.63 44.23 40.57
C THR A 601 -23.86 42.82 40.02
N GLU A 602 -24.86 42.11 40.53
CA GLU A 602 -25.22 40.76 40.10
C GLU A 602 -25.80 40.78 38.67
N LEU A 603 -26.70 41.72 38.37
CA LEU A 603 -27.16 42.00 37.00
C LEU A 603 -26.02 42.35 36.05
N LYS A 604 -25.00 43.09 36.52
CA LYS A 604 -23.84 43.45 35.69
C LYS A 604 -22.97 42.23 35.39
N PHE A 605 -22.72 41.37 36.38
CA PHE A 605 -21.99 40.12 36.18
C PHE A 605 -22.75 39.14 35.26
N SER A 606 -24.06 38.94 35.46
CA SER A 606 -24.89 38.11 34.57
C SER A 606 -24.90 38.65 33.14
N ARG A 607 -24.91 39.98 32.95
CA ARG A 607 -24.86 40.62 31.62
C ARG A 607 -23.49 40.44 30.94
N GLU A 608 -22.39 40.47 31.68
CA GLU A 608 -21.06 40.18 31.14
C GLU A 608 -20.90 38.70 30.80
N SER A 609 -21.38 37.78 31.66
CA SER A 609 -21.41 36.34 31.41
C SER A 609 -22.25 35.99 30.16
N LEU A 610 -23.41 36.64 30.00
CA LEU A 610 -24.27 36.49 28.83
C LEU A 610 -23.56 36.94 27.54
N ARG A 611 -22.81 38.06 27.57
CA ARG A 611 -21.99 38.51 26.43
C ARG A 611 -20.90 37.51 26.05
N VAL A 612 -20.21 36.92 27.03
CA VAL A 612 -19.19 35.90 26.75
C VAL A 612 -19.83 34.69 26.09
N LYS A 613 -20.99 34.23 26.57
CA LYS A 613 -21.76 33.14 25.94
C LYS A 613 -22.30 33.51 24.55
N GLU A 614 -22.73 34.74 24.34
CA GLU A 614 -23.12 35.25 23.02
C GLU A 614 -21.94 35.24 22.04
N MET A 615 -20.74 35.64 22.47
CA MET A 615 -19.52 35.54 21.65
C MET A 615 -19.10 34.10 21.36
N GLU A 616 -19.20 33.19 22.33
CA GLU A 616 -18.96 31.75 22.12
C GLU A 616 -19.94 31.16 21.09
N VAL A 617 -21.23 31.50 21.19
CA VAL A 617 -22.26 31.06 20.23
C VAL A 617 -22.00 31.63 18.84
N LEU A 618 -21.63 32.90 18.72
CA LEU A 618 -21.26 33.50 17.44
C LEU A 618 -19.99 32.87 16.83
N ALA A 619 -19.02 32.47 17.65
CA ALA A 619 -17.83 31.74 17.20
C ALA A 619 -18.20 30.32 16.71
N ALA A 620 -19.03 29.59 17.47
CA ALA A 620 -19.54 28.28 17.07
C ALA A 620 -20.36 28.35 15.77
N GLN A 621 -21.22 29.37 15.63
CA GLN A 621 -22.02 29.58 14.42
C GLN A 621 -21.15 29.86 13.19
N ARG A 622 -20.06 30.65 13.34
CA ARG A 622 -19.07 30.86 12.26
C ARG A 622 -18.34 29.57 11.88
N ALA A 623 -17.93 28.76 12.85
CA ALA A 623 -17.30 27.48 12.60
C ALA A 623 -18.26 26.52 11.87
N LEU A 624 -19.55 26.52 12.24
CA LEU A 624 -20.58 25.71 11.59
C LEU A 624 -20.85 26.17 10.16
N THR A 625 -20.93 27.48 9.88
CA THR A 625 -21.05 27.98 8.49
C THR A 625 -19.86 27.60 7.61
N ILE A 626 -18.63 27.59 8.16
CA ILE A 626 -17.44 27.11 7.41
C ILE A 626 -17.56 25.62 7.09
N LYS A 627 -18.09 24.80 8.02
CA LYS A 627 -18.34 23.38 7.77
C LYS A 627 -19.47 23.12 6.78
N ASP A 628 -20.52 23.92 6.78
CA ASP A 628 -21.57 23.86 5.76
C ASP A 628 -21.04 24.22 4.36
N GLU A 629 -20.15 25.22 4.26
CA GLU A 629 -19.46 25.56 3.01
C GLU A 629 -18.52 24.43 2.55
N GLU A 630 -17.70 23.85 3.43
CA GLU A 630 -16.88 22.67 3.13
C GLU A 630 -17.75 21.51 2.60
N LEU A 631 -18.83 21.16 3.31
CA LEU A 631 -19.75 20.09 2.91
C LEU A 631 -20.40 20.37 1.56
N LYS A 632 -20.79 21.62 1.29
CA LYS A 632 -21.34 22.02 -0.01
C LYS A 632 -20.32 21.79 -1.13
N THR A 633 -19.05 22.16 -0.96
CA THR A 633 -18.01 21.88 -1.98
C THR A 633 -17.75 20.39 -2.18
N VAL A 634 -17.91 19.57 -1.14
CA VAL A 634 -17.79 18.10 -1.25
C VAL A 634 -18.98 17.51 -1.99
N LEU A 635 -20.21 17.99 -1.73
CA LEU A 635 -21.41 17.59 -2.46
C LEU A 635 -21.34 17.97 -3.95
N GLU A 636 -20.87 19.18 -4.28
CA GLU A 636 -20.64 19.61 -5.66
C GLU A 636 -19.61 18.71 -6.38
N ARG A 637 -18.51 18.33 -5.69
CA ARG A 637 -17.53 17.37 -6.22
C ARG A 637 -18.13 15.97 -6.44
N LEU A 638 -18.96 15.49 -5.52
CA LEU A 638 -19.63 14.18 -5.65
C LEU A 638 -20.62 14.18 -6.82
N ASP A 639 -21.40 15.24 -7.01
CA ASP A 639 -22.30 15.41 -8.16
C ASP A 639 -21.52 15.48 -9.49
N THR A 640 -20.34 16.12 -9.53
CA THR A 640 -19.47 16.04 -10.73
C THR A 640 -18.97 14.61 -11.00
N ARG A 641 -18.53 13.88 -9.97
CA ARG A 641 -18.12 12.46 -10.10
C ARG A 641 -19.27 11.56 -10.54
N GLU A 642 -20.49 11.79 -10.06
CA GLU A 642 -21.67 11.03 -10.46
C GLU A 642 -22.05 11.31 -11.93
N LYS A 643 -21.93 12.56 -12.38
CA LYS A 643 -22.13 12.95 -13.78
C LYS A 643 -21.07 12.36 -14.71
N GLU A 644 -19.81 12.30 -14.27
CA GLU A 644 -18.72 11.60 -14.98
C GLU A 644 -19.00 10.10 -15.09
N LEU A 645 -19.38 9.43 -13.99
CA LEU A 645 -19.74 8.01 -14.00
C LEU A 645 -20.95 7.70 -14.89
N LYS A 646 -21.97 8.57 -14.91
CA LYS A 646 -23.11 8.45 -15.84
C LYS A 646 -22.67 8.56 -17.29
N ARG A 647 -21.72 9.46 -17.60
CA ARG A 647 -21.16 9.59 -18.96
C ARG A 647 -20.37 8.35 -19.37
N LEU A 648 -19.43 7.90 -18.54
CA LEU A 648 -18.62 6.70 -18.80
C LEU A 648 -19.50 5.45 -18.98
N LYS A 649 -20.60 5.33 -18.21
CA LYS A 649 -21.57 4.24 -18.38
C LYS A 649 -22.34 4.33 -19.69
N GLN A 650 -22.65 5.53 -20.17
CA GLN A 650 -23.29 5.72 -21.48
C GLN A 650 -22.30 5.42 -22.62
N GLU A 651 -21.07 5.92 -22.53
CA GLU A 651 -19.96 5.66 -23.46
C GLU A 651 -19.70 4.15 -23.61
N ALA A 652 -19.59 3.42 -22.50
CA ALA A 652 -19.44 1.95 -22.53
C ALA A 652 -20.64 1.21 -23.15
N VAL A 653 -21.85 1.78 -23.11
CA VAL A 653 -23.04 1.22 -23.79
C VAL A 653 -23.03 1.56 -25.28
N GLU A 654 -22.54 2.74 -25.66
CA GLU A 654 -22.35 3.14 -27.05
C GLU A 654 -21.25 2.28 -27.71
N ASP A 655 -20.10 2.10 -27.05
CA ASP A 655 -19.03 1.18 -27.46
C ASP A 655 -19.52 -0.26 -27.64
N ALA A 656 -20.31 -0.79 -26.68
CA ALA A 656 -20.86 -2.14 -26.78
C ALA A 656 -21.87 -2.28 -27.94
N ASN A 657 -22.60 -1.22 -28.27
CA ASN A 657 -23.49 -1.20 -29.44
C ASN A 657 -22.71 -1.07 -30.75
N ASP A 658 -21.62 -0.30 -30.78
CA ASP A 658 -20.76 -0.17 -31.96
C ASP A 658 -19.94 -1.42 -32.23
N LEU A 659 -19.44 -2.10 -31.17
CA LEU A 659 -18.88 -3.44 -31.28
C LEU A 659 -19.90 -4.45 -31.82
N ARG A 660 -21.16 -4.36 -31.40
CA ARG A 660 -22.26 -5.18 -31.95
C ARG A 660 -22.54 -4.86 -33.41
N LYS A 661 -22.54 -3.59 -33.83
CA LYS A 661 -22.65 -3.19 -35.24
C LYS A 661 -21.48 -3.72 -36.07
N LEU A 662 -20.25 -3.63 -35.55
CA LEU A 662 -19.05 -4.19 -36.20
C LEU A 662 -19.14 -5.71 -36.32
N TYR A 663 -19.64 -6.41 -35.30
CA TYR A 663 -19.89 -7.85 -35.37
C TYR A 663 -20.95 -8.19 -36.43
N SER A 664 -22.06 -7.45 -36.48
CA SER A 664 -23.09 -7.60 -37.52
C SER A 664 -22.55 -7.32 -38.92
N LEU A 665 -21.75 -6.26 -39.11
CA LEU A 665 -21.13 -5.90 -40.39
C LEU A 665 -20.05 -6.90 -40.82
N ALA A 666 -19.31 -7.47 -39.86
CA ALA A 666 -18.42 -8.59 -40.12
C ALA A 666 -19.24 -9.80 -40.59
N GLN A 667 -20.31 -10.15 -39.87
CA GLN A 667 -21.17 -11.29 -40.21
C GLN A 667 -21.93 -11.09 -41.55
N GLU A 668 -22.26 -9.85 -41.92
CA GLU A 668 -22.85 -9.50 -43.23
C GLU A 668 -21.82 -9.55 -44.37
N ARG A 669 -20.55 -9.19 -44.11
CA ARG A 669 -19.44 -9.42 -45.06
C ARG A 669 -19.07 -10.90 -45.22
N ILE A 670 -19.33 -11.70 -44.19
CA ILE A 670 -19.12 -13.16 -44.12
C ILE A 670 -20.41 -13.86 -44.62
N GLY A 671 -20.94 -13.39 -45.74
CA GLY A 671 -22.15 -13.91 -46.36
C GLY A 671 -21.93 -15.31 -46.94
N GLU A 672 -22.66 -16.29 -46.40
CA GLU A 672 -22.64 -17.73 -46.75
C GLU A 672 -21.31 -18.49 -46.62
N THR A 673 -20.15 -17.84 -46.64
CA THR A 673 -18.84 -18.47 -46.41
C THR A 673 -18.27 -18.09 -45.04
N CYS A 674 -17.98 -19.08 -44.19
CA CYS A 674 -17.40 -18.86 -42.87
C CYS A 674 -15.97 -18.29 -42.98
N VAL A 675 -15.47 -17.64 -41.91
CA VAL A 675 -14.04 -17.29 -41.78
C VAL A 675 -13.14 -18.53 -41.96
N GLY A 676 -13.64 -19.71 -41.53
CA GLY A 676 -13.01 -21.00 -41.80
C GLY A 676 -12.97 -21.35 -43.28
N ASP A 677 -14.05 -21.10 -44.03
CA ASP A 677 -14.09 -21.36 -45.48
C ASP A 677 -13.15 -20.41 -46.24
N LEU A 678 -13.10 -19.13 -45.84
CA LEU A 678 -12.17 -18.15 -46.41
C LEU A 678 -10.69 -18.52 -46.12
N ALA A 679 -10.42 -19.06 -44.92
CA ALA A 679 -9.10 -19.59 -44.57
C ALA A 679 -8.77 -20.88 -45.37
N ILE A 680 -9.76 -21.74 -45.60
CA ILE A 680 -9.62 -22.95 -46.43
C ILE A 680 -9.39 -22.57 -47.90
N GLU A 681 -10.09 -21.58 -48.45
CA GLU A 681 -9.81 -21.08 -49.81
C GLU A 681 -8.41 -20.47 -49.91
N LYS A 682 -8.00 -19.68 -48.92
CA LYS A 682 -6.63 -19.14 -48.87
C LYS A 682 -5.58 -20.25 -48.83
N LEU A 683 -5.76 -21.27 -47.99
CA LEU A 683 -4.85 -22.42 -47.89
C LEU A 683 -4.85 -23.28 -49.17
N LYS A 684 -5.99 -23.43 -49.85
CA LYS A 684 -6.06 -24.09 -51.16
C LYS A 684 -5.32 -23.31 -52.24
N LEU A 685 -5.43 -21.98 -52.24
CA LEU A 685 -4.74 -21.11 -53.18
C LEU A 685 -3.22 -21.08 -52.93
N GLU A 686 -2.81 -21.08 -51.66
CA GLU A 686 -1.40 -21.19 -51.23
C GLU A 686 -0.82 -22.58 -51.58
N ALA A 687 -1.57 -23.67 -51.38
CA ALA A 687 -1.18 -25.00 -51.83
C ALA A 687 -1.03 -25.09 -53.35
N ALA A 688 -1.99 -24.56 -54.13
CA ALA A 688 -1.90 -24.51 -55.58
C ALA A 688 -0.71 -23.66 -56.06
N GLN A 689 -0.38 -22.57 -55.36
CA GLN A 689 0.79 -21.75 -55.66
C GLN A 689 2.10 -22.51 -55.41
N LEU A 690 2.19 -23.26 -54.30
CA LEU A 690 3.35 -24.11 -53.99
C LEU A 690 3.47 -25.32 -54.95
N GLU A 691 2.37 -25.90 -55.40
CA GLU A 691 2.37 -26.94 -56.44
C GLU A 691 2.88 -26.41 -57.78
N VAL A 692 2.46 -25.20 -58.17
CA VAL A 692 2.99 -24.51 -59.35
C VAL A 692 4.49 -24.23 -59.18
N GLU A 693 4.94 -23.69 -58.05
CA GLU A 693 6.36 -23.41 -57.79
C GLU A 693 7.24 -24.69 -57.79
N ALA A 694 6.72 -25.80 -57.25
CA ALA A 694 7.39 -27.10 -57.33
C ALA A 694 7.46 -27.64 -58.77
N ALA A 695 6.39 -27.48 -59.55
CA ALA A 695 6.34 -27.91 -60.95
C ALA A 695 7.27 -27.08 -61.85
N THR A 696 7.31 -25.75 -61.68
CA THR A 696 8.23 -24.87 -62.42
C THR A 696 9.69 -25.13 -62.04
N SER A 697 9.99 -25.32 -60.75
CA SER A 697 11.32 -25.71 -60.28
C SER A 697 11.78 -27.05 -60.85
N ALA A 698 10.89 -28.05 -60.90
CA ALA A 698 11.18 -29.35 -61.51
C ALA A 698 11.44 -29.26 -63.04
N LEU A 699 10.66 -28.45 -63.76
CA LEU A 699 10.88 -28.17 -65.19
C LEU A 699 12.24 -27.48 -65.42
N GLN A 700 12.58 -26.49 -64.60
CA GLN A 700 13.88 -25.81 -64.68
C GLN A 700 15.04 -26.76 -64.40
N LYS A 701 14.89 -27.66 -63.42
CA LYS A 701 15.85 -28.74 -63.12
C LYS A 701 16.03 -29.71 -64.28
N LEU A 702 14.94 -30.07 -64.97
CA LEU A 702 14.98 -30.92 -66.16
C LEU A 702 15.72 -30.24 -67.32
N ALA A 703 15.51 -28.93 -67.53
CA ALA A 703 16.22 -28.17 -68.55
C ALA A 703 17.72 -27.99 -68.24
N GLU A 704 18.09 -27.81 -66.96
CA GLU A 704 19.49 -27.85 -66.53
C GLU A 704 20.12 -29.21 -66.86
N MET A 705 19.46 -30.31 -66.50
CA MET A 705 19.96 -31.67 -66.77
C MET A 705 20.02 -31.99 -68.27
N SER A 706 19.05 -31.55 -69.08
CA SER A 706 19.09 -31.77 -70.53
C SER A 706 20.23 -30.98 -71.18
N ARG A 707 20.48 -29.74 -70.73
CA ARG A 707 21.61 -28.91 -71.17
C ARG A 707 22.96 -29.49 -70.73
N GLU A 708 23.06 -30.00 -69.50
CA GLU A 708 24.26 -30.68 -69.01
C GLU A 708 24.53 -32.00 -69.77
N LEU A 709 23.49 -32.76 -70.09
CA LEU A 709 23.58 -33.98 -70.90
C LEU A 709 24.03 -33.67 -72.35
N LEU A 710 23.48 -32.62 -72.95
CA LEU A 710 23.88 -32.10 -74.27
C LEU A 710 25.37 -31.68 -74.29
N ASN A 711 25.82 -30.98 -73.24
CA ASN A 711 27.21 -30.58 -73.09
C ASN A 711 28.13 -31.80 -72.89
N LYS A 712 27.76 -32.78 -72.05
CA LYS A 712 28.51 -34.02 -71.84
C LYS A 712 28.59 -34.88 -73.10
N THR A 713 27.51 -35.01 -73.87
CA THR A 713 27.52 -35.71 -75.17
C THR A 713 28.30 -34.95 -76.25
N SER A 714 28.52 -33.64 -76.09
CA SER A 714 29.40 -32.85 -76.97
C SER A 714 30.87 -32.99 -76.57
N LEU A 715 31.20 -32.92 -75.27
CA LEU A 715 32.56 -33.16 -74.74
C LEU A 715 33.05 -34.60 -74.99
N SER A 716 32.16 -35.59 -74.95
CA SER A 716 32.48 -36.99 -75.28
C SER A 716 32.89 -37.19 -76.75
N ILE A 717 32.66 -36.21 -77.63
CA ILE A 717 33.11 -36.25 -79.03
C ILE A 717 34.52 -35.65 -79.19
N GLU A 718 34.96 -34.80 -78.26
CA GLU A 718 36.33 -34.25 -78.25
C GLU A 718 37.31 -35.15 -77.48
N ALA A 719 36.88 -35.81 -76.40
CA ALA A 719 37.76 -36.63 -75.55
C ALA A 719 38.29 -37.92 -76.22
N ASP A 720 37.54 -38.51 -77.15
CA ASP A 720 37.92 -39.74 -77.87
C ASP A 720 38.85 -39.49 -79.08
N ALA A 721 39.28 -38.24 -79.33
CA ALA A 721 40.19 -37.91 -80.42
C ALA A 721 41.69 -38.12 -80.08
N ASP A 722 42.06 -38.05 -78.80
CA ASP A 722 43.47 -37.83 -78.38
C ASP A 722 44.08 -38.92 -77.46
N PHE A 723 43.37 -40.02 -77.17
CA PHE A 723 43.92 -41.09 -76.32
C PHE A 723 44.20 -42.41 -77.07
N LEU A 724 45.39 -42.97 -76.83
CA LEU A 724 45.88 -44.31 -77.20
C LEU A 724 46.59 -44.51 -78.57
N MET A 725 47.49 -43.58 -78.89
CA MET A 725 48.76 -43.98 -79.53
C MET A 725 49.68 -44.70 -78.52
N GLN A 726 49.71 -46.04 -78.49
CA GLN A 726 50.94 -46.88 -78.42
C GLN A 726 50.69 -48.39 -78.19
N ASN A 727 51.28 -49.19 -79.10
CA ASN A 727 51.84 -50.55 -78.93
C ASN A 727 50.94 -51.72 -78.46
N GLY A 728 50.76 -52.77 -79.29
CA GLY A 728 50.28 -54.07 -78.77
C GLY A 728 49.85 -55.21 -79.71
N SER A 729 49.69 -55.02 -81.02
CA SER A 729 49.50 -56.08 -82.07
C SER A 729 48.77 -57.40 -81.73
N VAL A 730 47.47 -57.49 -82.03
CA VAL A 730 46.84 -58.63 -82.75
C VAL A 730 45.73 -58.04 -83.68
N PRO A 731 45.54 -58.49 -84.94
CA PRO A 731 44.79 -57.71 -85.93
C PRO A 731 43.30 -58.11 -86.07
N GLY A 732 42.43 -57.10 -86.21
CA GLY A 732 41.05 -57.28 -86.67
C GLY A 732 40.22 -56.00 -86.61
N LEU A 733 39.57 -55.63 -87.72
CA LEU A 733 38.57 -54.55 -87.86
C LEU A 733 39.05 -53.11 -87.62
N ALA A 734 39.77 -52.57 -88.61
CA ALA A 734 39.58 -51.17 -88.98
C ALA A 734 38.44 -51.08 -90.02
N LEU A 735 37.26 -50.59 -89.60
CA LEU A 735 36.41 -49.77 -90.48
C LEU A 735 35.61 -48.77 -89.64
N LEU A 736 36.22 -47.61 -89.45
CA LEU A 736 35.64 -46.45 -88.79
C LEU A 736 34.69 -45.74 -89.78
N GLU A 737 33.43 -46.18 -89.87
CA GLU A 737 32.39 -45.42 -90.59
C GLU A 737 30.99 -45.72 -90.05
N ASN A 738 30.18 -44.66 -89.91
CA ASN A 738 28.76 -44.67 -89.52
C ASN A 738 28.41 -45.07 -88.08
N ASN A 739 28.81 -44.20 -87.14
CA ASN A 739 28.25 -44.17 -85.79
C ASN A 739 26.83 -43.54 -85.78
N GLU A 740 25.88 -44.19 -86.48
CA GLU A 740 24.49 -43.72 -86.63
C GLU A 740 23.78 -43.60 -85.28
N CYS A 741 23.94 -44.59 -84.40
CA CYS A 741 23.41 -44.58 -83.04
C CYS A 741 23.84 -43.34 -82.23
N PHE A 742 25.11 -42.91 -82.30
CA PHE A 742 25.57 -41.70 -81.61
C PHE A 742 25.01 -40.41 -82.23
N LYS A 743 24.81 -40.37 -83.54
CA LYS A 743 24.14 -39.23 -84.20
C LYS A 743 22.67 -39.17 -83.80
N GLU A 744 21.99 -40.31 -83.76
CA GLU A 744 20.59 -40.46 -83.37
C GLU A 744 20.38 -40.05 -81.90
N VAL A 745 21.21 -40.54 -80.97
CA VAL A 745 21.24 -40.10 -79.58
C VAL A 745 21.50 -38.60 -79.48
N LYS A 746 22.43 -38.04 -80.25
CA LYS A 746 22.68 -36.58 -80.24
C LYS A 746 21.49 -35.80 -80.76
N THR A 747 20.84 -36.22 -81.85
CA THR A 747 19.63 -35.56 -82.36
C THR A 747 18.46 -35.67 -81.39
N GLU A 748 18.33 -36.79 -80.68
CA GLU A 748 17.23 -37.00 -79.75
C GLU A 748 17.45 -36.26 -78.42
N VAL A 749 18.70 -36.14 -77.94
CA VAL A 749 19.05 -35.26 -76.81
C VAL A 749 18.85 -33.78 -77.17
N VAL A 750 19.19 -33.36 -78.39
CA VAL A 750 18.84 -32.01 -78.90
C VAL A 750 17.32 -31.82 -78.92
N ARG A 751 16.57 -32.81 -79.43
CA ARG A 751 15.09 -32.77 -79.51
C ARG A 751 14.47 -32.66 -78.12
N LEU A 752 14.91 -33.49 -77.17
CA LEU A 752 14.46 -33.44 -75.77
C LEU A 752 14.81 -32.13 -75.08
N SER A 753 16.01 -31.56 -75.33
CA SER A 753 16.35 -30.25 -74.80
C SER A 753 15.45 -29.16 -75.37
N SER A 754 15.21 -29.14 -76.69
CA SER A 754 14.31 -28.17 -77.32
C SER A 754 12.85 -28.30 -76.85
N LEU A 755 12.36 -29.52 -76.61
CA LEU A 755 11.04 -29.78 -76.06
C LEU A 755 10.92 -29.30 -74.60
N THR A 756 11.97 -29.50 -73.80
CA THR A 756 11.99 -29.04 -72.39
C THR A 756 12.06 -27.51 -72.32
N GLU A 757 12.78 -26.88 -73.23
CA GLU A 757 12.88 -25.42 -73.35
C GLU A 757 11.59 -24.79 -73.89
N GLN A 758 10.88 -25.48 -74.80
CA GLN A 758 9.53 -25.10 -75.22
C GLN A 758 8.51 -25.21 -74.06
N LEU A 759 8.55 -26.29 -73.27
CA LEU A 759 7.69 -26.45 -72.09
C LEU A 759 7.94 -25.38 -71.02
N LEU A 760 9.17 -24.89 -70.88
CA LEU A 760 9.46 -23.72 -70.03
C LEU A 760 8.84 -22.43 -70.58
N GLN A 761 8.90 -22.21 -71.90
CA GLN A 761 8.26 -21.04 -72.55
C GLN A 761 6.73 -21.09 -72.43
N ASP A 762 6.12 -22.26 -72.68
CA ASP A 762 4.67 -22.46 -72.54
C ASP A 762 4.21 -22.32 -71.07
N ALA A 763 5.07 -22.61 -70.10
CA ALA A 763 4.86 -22.33 -68.67
C ALA A 763 5.13 -20.86 -68.27
N GLY A 764 5.49 -19.98 -69.21
CA GLY A 764 5.78 -18.56 -68.95
C GLY A 764 7.13 -18.29 -68.27
N ILE A 765 8.01 -19.29 -68.16
CA ILE A 765 9.31 -19.19 -67.49
C ILE A 765 10.35 -18.75 -68.53
N THR A 766 10.56 -17.44 -68.67
CA THR A 766 11.68 -16.92 -69.45
C THR A 766 12.99 -17.27 -68.75
N ALA A 767 13.79 -18.16 -69.36
CA ALA A 767 15.11 -18.48 -68.86
C ALA A 767 15.98 -17.21 -68.84
N GLY A 768 16.28 -16.71 -67.63
CA GLY A 768 17.29 -15.68 -67.44
C GLY A 768 18.64 -16.22 -67.87
N ALA A 769 19.31 -15.50 -68.78
CA ALA A 769 20.72 -15.69 -69.03
C ALA A 769 21.52 -14.93 -67.97
N ASP A 770 22.18 -15.68 -67.09
CA ASP A 770 23.42 -15.27 -66.43
C ASP A 770 24.61 -15.82 -67.26
#